data_AF-A0A838QJ48-F1
#
_entry.id   AF-A0A838QJ48-F1
#
_cell.length_a   1.000
_cell.length_b   1.000
_cell.length_c   1.000
_cell.angle_alpha   90.00
_cell.angle_beta   90.00
_cell.angle_gamma   90.00
#
_symmetry.space_group_name_H-M   'P 1'
#
loop_
_entity.id
_entity.type
_entity.pdbx_description
1 polymer ?
#
loop_
_entity_poly.entity_id
_entity_poly.type
_entity_poly.pdbx_seq_one_letter_code
_entity_poly.pdbx_strand_id
1 'polypeptide(L)'
;SLTIRERAVAAWPTAWQGQNLRDILVTLGHDVDRPWRELPKKTRDWILFTDEQPTVPVYAGYTAAEVRRALKRTEEPSYMGTFTGARRHVLHTFANTNSPLMKKRAAQYMLSNVCSLCSGKRLRRESLSVTFAGMDIAEMSQQPLKRLAGIFRPYAEAQAPGTAKMKEDHPEKAMVTQRIAEDLAARLVVLLELGLGYLSLDRSTPTLSPGELQRLRLATQVHSNLFGVVYVLDEPSAGLHPRDTEALLAALDRLKSSGNSLFVVEHELDVIRHADWIVDVGPAAGVHGGLVLYSGPPDGLARIDQSQTRRFLFNDGQFELRTPRSPRDWLQLADVSRNNLKQLDVAFPLGVFTSITGVSGSGKSSLVGQALVELVADQLGHQLSVDDEGEELERAPVVATGGRIAAGMEGIKRLVVVDQKPIGRTPRSNLATYTGLFDHVRKLFAATKQARSRHYDAGRFSFNVAKGRCDTCQGEGFVMVELLFLPSVYAPCPTCHGSRYNAKTLEIKYRDQSIADVLSMTVDAAYDFFDDEHHIRRALDIVRQVGLGYLRLGQPATELSGGEAQRIKLATELQRIQRGDSLYVLDEPTTGLHPADVERLVTQLDGLVAAGNTVIVVEHDMRVVAGGDWIIDIGPGAGEEGGRVVASGPPSQVARATESRTAPYLARFLNPPDSPTTGSMSSAELLVGTT
;
A
#
# COMPACT_ATOMS: atom_id res chain seq x y z
N SER A 1 -9.57 -23.75 -28.98
CA SER A 1 -9.58 -24.48 -27.69
C SER A 1 -8.18 -25.01 -27.49
N LEU A 2 -7.56 -24.78 -26.33
CA LEU A 2 -6.21 -25.27 -26.03
C LEU A 2 -6.20 -26.80 -25.80
N THR A 3 -5.04 -27.41 -26.01
CA THR A 3 -4.74 -28.80 -25.62
C THR A 3 -4.23 -28.88 -24.17
N ILE A 4 -4.17 -30.08 -23.57
CA ILE A 4 -3.60 -30.24 -22.22
C ILE A 4 -2.12 -29.87 -22.23
N ARG A 5 -1.38 -30.19 -23.32
CA ARG A 5 0.03 -29.81 -23.48
C ARG A 5 0.24 -28.29 -23.49
N GLU A 6 -0.69 -27.55 -24.09
CA GLU A 6 -0.74 -26.07 -24.11
C GLU A 6 -1.32 -25.48 -22.81
N ARG A 7 -1.45 -26.29 -21.75
CA ARG A 7 -2.00 -25.89 -20.43
C ARG A 7 -3.47 -25.48 -20.45
N ALA A 8 -4.32 -26.22 -21.15
CA ALA A 8 -5.77 -26.05 -21.06
C ALA A 8 -6.33 -26.13 -19.62
N VAL A 9 -5.68 -26.91 -18.74
CA VAL A 9 -6.03 -27.01 -17.31
C VAL A 9 -5.20 -25.99 -16.52
N ALA A 10 -5.58 -24.72 -16.59
CA ALA A 10 -4.86 -23.63 -15.94
C ALA A 10 -4.74 -23.78 -14.40
N ALA A 11 -5.71 -24.48 -13.78
CA ALA A 11 -5.78 -24.74 -12.35
C ALA A 11 -4.65 -25.62 -11.78
N TRP A 12 -3.88 -26.29 -12.64
CA TRP A 12 -2.74 -27.11 -12.23
C TRP A 12 -1.49 -26.29 -11.88
N PRO A 13 -0.54 -26.88 -11.13
CA PRO A 13 0.68 -26.21 -10.75
C PRO A 13 1.56 -25.89 -11.97
N THR A 14 2.40 -24.87 -11.87
CA THR A 14 3.33 -24.48 -12.95
C THR A 14 4.59 -25.33 -12.96
N ALA A 15 5.43 -25.10 -13.98
CA ALA A 15 6.76 -25.70 -14.11
C ALA A 15 6.69 -27.23 -14.08
N TRP A 16 7.60 -27.86 -13.33
CA TRP A 16 7.78 -29.31 -13.33
C TRP A 16 6.53 -30.07 -12.85
N GLN A 17 5.82 -29.59 -11.83
CA GLN A 17 4.66 -30.32 -11.29
C GLN A 17 3.50 -30.38 -12.29
N GLY A 18 3.24 -29.31 -13.03
CA GLY A 18 2.23 -29.32 -14.10
C GLY A 18 2.63 -30.22 -15.26
N GLN A 19 3.92 -30.21 -15.61
CA GLN A 19 4.47 -31.13 -16.59
C GLN A 19 4.31 -32.59 -16.15
N ASN A 20 4.59 -32.89 -14.88
CA ASN A 20 4.46 -34.22 -14.30
C ASN A 20 3.01 -34.75 -14.42
N LEU A 21 2.01 -33.94 -14.08
CA LEU A 21 0.60 -34.35 -14.19
C LEU A 21 0.20 -34.63 -15.65
N ARG A 22 0.72 -33.85 -16.60
CA ARG A 22 0.53 -34.12 -18.03
C ARG A 22 1.19 -35.45 -18.44
N ASP A 23 2.42 -35.69 -18.03
CA ASP A 23 3.15 -36.90 -18.43
C ASP A 23 2.51 -38.16 -17.81
N ILE A 24 1.96 -38.05 -16.59
CA ILE A 24 1.12 -39.09 -15.97
C ILE A 24 -0.13 -39.40 -16.81
N LEU A 25 -0.82 -38.37 -17.34
CA LEU A 25 -1.98 -38.59 -18.22
C LEU A 25 -1.62 -39.35 -19.50
N VAL A 26 -0.44 -39.09 -20.07
CA VAL A 26 0.07 -39.82 -21.24
C VAL A 26 0.27 -41.30 -20.91
N THR A 27 0.86 -41.61 -19.74
CA THR A 27 1.01 -42.99 -19.25
C THR A 27 -0.35 -43.68 -19.05
N LEU A 28 -1.34 -42.96 -18.54
CA LEU A 28 -2.72 -43.46 -18.37
C LEU A 28 -3.50 -43.61 -19.69
N GLY A 29 -2.88 -43.27 -20.84
CA GLY A 29 -3.47 -43.42 -22.16
C GLY A 29 -4.43 -42.30 -22.55
N HIS A 30 -4.41 -41.16 -21.86
CA HIS A 30 -5.19 -39.98 -22.24
C HIS A 30 -4.47 -39.18 -23.32
N ASP A 31 -5.25 -38.69 -24.29
CA ASP A 31 -4.74 -37.84 -25.38
C ASP A 31 -4.58 -36.40 -24.87
N VAL A 32 -3.33 -35.97 -24.66
CA VAL A 32 -3.00 -34.63 -24.15
C VAL A 32 -2.85 -33.59 -25.26
N ASP A 33 -2.84 -34.03 -26.52
CA ASP A 33 -2.62 -33.20 -27.72
C ASP A 33 -3.94 -32.90 -28.45
N ARG A 34 -5.05 -33.52 -28.03
CA ARG A 34 -6.39 -33.18 -28.47
C ARG A 34 -6.92 -31.90 -27.78
N PRO A 35 -7.64 -31.00 -28.49
CA PRO A 35 -8.26 -29.85 -27.88
C PRO A 35 -9.21 -30.25 -26.73
N TRP A 36 -9.12 -29.56 -25.59
CA TRP A 36 -9.84 -29.93 -24.36
C TRP A 36 -11.33 -30.17 -24.58
N ARG A 37 -12.01 -29.31 -25.35
CA ARG A 37 -13.45 -29.40 -25.60
C ARG A 37 -13.86 -30.70 -26.32
N GLU A 38 -12.95 -31.33 -27.05
CA GLU A 38 -13.21 -32.57 -27.80
C GLU A 38 -12.93 -33.84 -27.01
N LEU A 39 -12.32 -33.73 -25.82
CA LEU A 39 -12.13 -34.88 -24.95
C LEU A 39 -13.48 -35.41 -24.43
N PRO A 40 -13.63 -36.74 -24.28
CA PRO A 40 -14.81 -37.33 -23.69
C PRO A 40 -15.14 -36.68 -22.33
N LYS A 41 -16.41 -36.38 -22.08
CA LYS A 41 -16.84 -35.73 -20.84
C LYS A 41 -16.36 -36.49 -19.59
N LYS A 42 -16.47 -37.83 -19.60
CA LYS A 42 -15.98 -38.70 -18.53
C LYS A 42 -14.49 -38.48 -18.21
N THR A 43 -13.65 -38.31 -19.24
CA THR A 43 -12.21 -38.05 -19.07
C THR A 43 -11.97 -36.66 -18.50
N ARG A 44 -12.68 -35.64 -19.00
CA ARG A 44 -12.58 -34.27 -18.45
C ARG A 44 -13.01 -34.22 -16.99
N ASP A 45 -14.14 -34.84 -16.65
CA ASP A 45 -14.67 -34.88 -15.30
C ASP A 45 -13.71 -35.63 -14.35
N TRP A 46 -13.11 -36.73 -14.81
CA TRP A 46 -12.10 -37.46 -14.02
C TRP A 46 -10.85 -36.61 -13.78
N ILE A 47 -10.29 -35.97 -14.82
CA ILE A 47 -9.11 -35.09 -14.67
C ILE A 47 -9.38 -33.93 -13.70
N LEU A 48 -10.60 -33.38 -13.72
CA LEU A 48 -10.95 -32.22 -12.91
C LEU A 48 -11.34 -32.57 -11.47
N PHE A 49 -12.15 -33.62 -11.26
CA PHE A 49 -12.90 -33.79 -10.01
C PHE A 49 -12.62 -35.09 -9.27
N THR A 50 -11.80 -36.00 -9.82
CA THR A 50 -11.49 -37.27 -9.16
C THR A 50 -10.76 -37.08 -7.83
N ASP A 51 -11.10 -37.93 -6.86
CA ASP A 51 -10.34 -38.11 -5.62
C ASP A 51 -9.31 -39.25 -5.72
N GLU A 52 -9.28 -39.96 -6.85
CA GLU A 52 -8.29 -41.01 -7.13
C GLU A 52 -6.87 -40.42 -7.29
N GLN A 53 -5.87 -41.13 -6.76
CA GLN A 53 -4.46 -40.75 -6.87
C GLN A 53 -3.60 -41.91 -7.40
N PRO A 54 -3.84 -42.37 -8.65
CA PRO A 54 -3.05 -43.45 -9.23
C PRO A 54 -1.57 -43.05 -9.30
N THR A 55 -0.70 -43.98 -8.93
CA THR A 55 0.76 -43.83 -9.07
C THR A 55 1.22 -44.67 -10.24
N VAL A 56 1.84 -44.02 -11.23
CA VAL A 56 2.20 -44.64 -12.51
C VAL A 56 3.65 -44.33 -12.90
N PRO A 57 4.30 -45.20 -13.70
CA PRO A 57 5.62 -44.91 -14.25
C PRO A 57 5.60 -43.70 -15.19
N VAL A 58 6.55 -42.78 -15.03
CA VAL A 58 6.70 -41.59 -15.89
C VAL A 58 8.01 -41.67 -16.67
N TYR A 59 7.93 -41.48 -17.99
CA TYR A 59 9.06 -41.47 -18.91
C TYR A 59 9.26 -40.04 -19.43
N ALA A 60 10.16 -39.28 -18.80
CA ALA A 60 10.30 -37.86 -19.07
C ALA A 60 10.84 -37.59 -20.48
N GLY A 61 10.17 -36.71 -21.23
CA GLY A 61 10.58 -36.31 -22.59
C GLY A 61 10.12 -37.25 -23.71
N TYR A 62 9.44 -38.36 -23.40
CA TYR A 62 8.94 -39.30 -24.41
C TYR A 62 7.63 -38.79 -25.04
N THR A 63 7.41 -39.13 -26.31
CA THR A 63 6.12 -38.95 -27.00
C THR A 63 5.11 -40.01 -26.56
N ALA A 64 3.81 -39.77 -26.78
CA ALA A 64 2.76 -40.73 -26.42
C ALA A 64 2.89 -42.10 -27.11
N ALA A 65 3.54 -42.17 -28.28
CA ALA A 65 3.83 -43.43 -28.96
C ALA A 65 5.05 -44.16 -28.38
N GLU A 66 6.02 -43.42 -27.83
CA GLU A 66 7.20 -43.98 -27.15
C GLU A 66 6.82 -44.47 -25.76
N VAL A 67 6.03 -43.72 -24.99
CA VAL A 67 5.52 -44.14 -23.67
C VAL A 67 4.76 -45.47 -23.77
N ARG A 68 3.89 -45.63 -24.77
CA ARG A 68 3.17 -46.91 -25.00
C ARG A 68 4.11 -48.08 -25.31
N ARG A 69 5.21 -47.83 -26.03
CA ARG A 69 6.23 -48.86 -26.33
C ARG A 69 7.06 -49.21 -25.09
N ALA A 70 7.48 -48.21 -24.33
CA ALA A 70 8.22 -48.37 -23.08
C ALA A 70 7.41 -49.16 -22.03
N LEU A 71 6.13 -48.85 -21.86
CA LEU A 71 5.21 -49.59 -21.00
C LEU A 71 5.06 -51.06 -21.42
N LYS A 72 4.96 -51.33 -22.73
CA LYS A 72 4.83 -52.71 -23.25
C LYS A 72 6.11 -53.53 -23.06
N ARG A 73 7.27 -52.86 -23.04
CA ARG A 73 8.59 -53.47 -22.85
C ARG A 73 9.03 -53.54 -21.39
N THR A 74 8.24 -52.96 -20.48
CA THR A 74 8.59 -52.83 -19.06
C THR A 74 9.95 -52.14 -18.89
N GLU A 75 10.21 -51.09 -19.69
CA GLU A 75 11.42 -50.26 -19.55
C GLU A 75 11.40 -49.52 -18.20
N GLU A 76 12.58 -49.32 -17.62
CA GLU A 76 12.73 -48.64 -16.33
C GLU A 76 12.25 -47.18 -16.44
N PRO A 77 11.32 -46.72 -15.57
CA PRO A 77 10.80 -45.37 -15.62
C PRO A 77 11.81 -44.35 -15.08
N SER A 78 11.67 -43.09 -15.51
CA SER A 78 12.48 -42.00 -14.95
C SER A 78 12.18 -41.77 -13.46
N TYR A 79 10.91 -41.92 -13.07
CA TYR A 79 10.42 -41.89 -11.69
C TYR A 79 8.97 -42.39 -11.63
N MET A 80 8.45 -42.63 -10.43
CA MET A 80 7.03 -42.94 -10.20
C MET A 80 6.26 -41.67 -9.85
N GLY A 81 5.26 -41.33 -10.65
CA GLY A 81 4.46 -40.12 -10.49
C GLY A 81 3.05 -40.42 -9.95
N THR A 82 2.63 -39.68 -8.93
CA THR A 82 1.26 -39.78 -8.38
C THR A 82 0.37 -38.70 -8.99
N PHE A 83 -0.76 -39.11 -9.57
CA PHE A 83 -1.75 -38.19 -10.13
C PHE A 83 -2.49 -37.43 -9.03
N THR A 84 -2.92 -36.20 -9.33
CA THR A 84 -3.85 -35.44 -8.49
C THR A 84 -4.79 -34.65 -9.38
N GLY A 85 -6.10 -34.88 -9.21
CA GLY A 85 -7.13 -34.14 -9.92
C GLY A 85 -7.08 -32.63 -9.65
N ALA A 86 -7.54 -31.83 -10.60
CA ALA A 86 -7.42 -30.37 -10.52
C ALA A 86 -8.10 -29.78 -9.26
N ARG A 87 -9.33 -30.22 -8.95
CA ARG A 87 -10.08 -29.82 -7.75
C ARG A 87 -9.30 -30.11 -6.47
N ARG A 88 -8.75 -31.32 -6.34
CA ARG A 88 -7.98 -31.72 -5.15
C ARG A 88 -6.73 -30.87 -4.98
N HIS A 89 -6.00 -30.61 -6.07
CA HIS A 89 -4.83 -29.73 -6.04
C HIS A 89 -5.20 -28.31 -5.59
N VAL A 90 -6.26 -27.72 -6.18
CA VAL A 90 -6.73 -26.38 -5.83
C VAL A 90 -7.13 -26.30 -4.36
N LEU A 91 -7.99 -27.21 -3.88
CA LEU A 91 -8.47 -27.22 -2.50
C LEU A 91 -7.34 -27.47 -1.49
N HIS A 92 -6.45 -28.43 -1.76
CA HIS A 92 -5.31 -28.73 -0.89
C HIS A 92 -4.35 -27.53 -0.81
N THR A 93 -4.02 -26.94 -1.96
CA THR A 93 -3.15 -25.77 -2.01
C THR A 93 -3.77 -24.61 -1.25
N PHE A 94 -5.05 -24.34 -1.44
CA PHE A 94 -5.76 -23.26 -0.77
C PHE A 94 -5.85 -23.43 0.76
N ALA A 95 -6.06 -24.66 1.24
CA ALA A 95 -6.21 -24.95 2.66
C ALA A 95 -4.87 -25.01 3.42
N ASN A 96 -3.81 -25.54 2.80
CA ASN A 96 -2.60 -25.96 3.50
C ASN A 96 -1.35 -25.13 3.16
N THR A 97 -1.42 -24.21 2.19
CA THR A 97 -0.26 -23.38 1.86
C THR A 97 -0.07 -22.25 2.87
N ASN A 98 1.17 -22.05 3.31
CA ASN A 98 1.57 -20.84 4.03
C ASN A 98 1.91 -19.68 3.08
N SER A 99 1.90 -19.90 1.76
CA SER A 99 2.24 -18.87 0.76
C SER A 99 1.00 -18.10 0.31
N PRO A 100 0.89 -16.79 0.59
CA PRO A 100 -0.25 -15.97 0.16
C PRO A 100 -0.44 -15.97 -1.37
N LEU A 101 0.67 -15.94 -2.12
CA LEU A 101 0.65 -15.94 -3.59
C LEU A 101 0.07 -17.25 -4.16
N MET A 102 0.46 -18.39 -3.58
CA MET A 102 -0.07 -19.70 -4.00
C MET A 102 -1.56 -19.82 -3.64
N LYS A 103 -1.95 -19.30 -2.47
CA LYS A 103 -3.34 -19.26 -2.02
C LYS A 103 -4.21 -18.43 -2.97
N LYS A 104 -3.76 -17.23 -3.34
CA LYS A 104 -4.41 -16.36 -4.34
C LYS A 104 -4.55 -17.06 -5.69
N ARG A 105 -3.47 -17.66 -6.18
CA ARG A 105 -3.53 -18.39 -7.46
C ARG A 105 -4.52 -19.55 -7.43
N ALA A 106 -4.61 -20.30 -6.33
CA ALA A 106 -5.61 -21.36 -6.19
C ALA A 106 -7.04 -20.78 -6.16
N ALA A 107 -7.23 -19.66 -5.46
CA ALA A 107 -8.51 -18.98 -5.32
C ALA A 107 -9.09 -18.44 -6.65
N GLN A 108 -8.25 -18.07 -7.62
CA GLN A 108 -8.70 -17.67 -8.97
C GLN A 108 -9.52 -18.74 -9.70
N TYR A 109 -9.40 -20.01 -9.30
CA TYR A 109 -10.17 -21.13 -9.84
C TYR A 109 -11.36 -21.52 -8.97
N MET A 110 -11.70 -20.68 -7.99
CA MET A 110 -12.81 -20.87 -7.05
C MET A 110 -13.80 -19.71 -7.19
N LEU A 111 -15.08 -20.02 -7.02
CA LEU A 111 -16.12 -19.00 -6.88
C LEU A 111 -16.45 -18.86 -5.40
N SER A 112 -16.24 -17.66 -4.85
CA SER A 112 -16.65 -17.35 -3.48
C SER A 112 -18.15 -17.08 -3.45
N ASN A 113 -18.85 -17.74 -2.53
CA ASN A 113 -20.29 -17.56 -2.30
C ASN A 113 -20.51 -17.36 -0.79
N VAL A 114 -21.55 -16.60 -0.44
CA VAL A 114 -21.99 -16.47 0.95
C VAL A 114 -22.44 -17.85 1.44
N CYS A 115 -21.90 -18.29 2.59
CA CYS A 115 -22.26 -19.57 3.18
C CYS A 115 -23.76 -19.60 3.52
N SER A 116 -24.50 -20.58 2.99
CA SER A 116 -25.95 -20.72 3.22
C SER A 116 -26.33 -21.12 4.64
N LEU A 117 -25.41 -21.69 5.43
CA LEU A 117 -25.69 -22.16 6.79
C LEU A 117 -25.64 -21.03 7.83
N CYS A 118 -24.64 -20.15 7.73
CA CYS A 118 -24.43 -19.02 8.64
C CYS A 118 -24.72 -17.66 8.01
N SER A 119 -25.12 -17.62 6.73
CA SER A 119 -25.35 -16.39 5.95
C SER A 119 -24.17 -15.42 6.00
N GLY A 120 -22.95 -15.94 6.03
CA GLY A 120 -21.72 -15.14 6.13
C GLY A 120 -21.32 -14.70 7.54
N LYS A 121 -22.10 -15.03 8.59
CA LYS A 121 -21.80 -14.66 9.99
C LYS A 121 -20.67 -15.47 10.65
N ARG A 122 -20.11 -16.47 9.95
CA ARG A 122 -18.93 -17.27 10.34
C ARG A 122 -19.04 -18.08 11.65
N LEU A 123 -20.19 -18.06 12.33
CA LEU A 123 -20.43 -18.74 13.60
C LEU A 123 -21.51 -19.81 13.50
N ARG A 124 -21.55 -20.70 14.51
CA ARG A 124 -22.61 -21.71 14.65
C ARG A 124 -23.93 -21.06 15.07
N ARG A 125 -25.05 -21.72 14.78
CA ARG A 125 -26.40 -21.18 15.06
C ARG A 125 -26.65 -20.96 16.56
N GLU A 126 -26.07 -21.81 17.41
CA GLU A 126 -26.17 -21.72 18.87
C GLU A 126 -25.47 -20.48 19.42
N SER A 127 -24.39 -20.03 18.77
CA SER A 127 -23.72 -18.77 19.13
C SER A 127 -24.53 -17.56 18.65
N LEU A 128 -25.14 -17.66 17.47
CA LEU A 128 -25.97 -16.60 16.88
C LEU A 128 -27.35 -16.45 17.54
N SER A 129 -27.81 -17.44 18.31
CA SER A 129 -29.06 -17.32 19.07
C SER A 129 -28.91 -16.50 20.35
N VAL A 130 -27.67 -16.21 20.78
CA VAL A 130 -27.39 -15.32 21.92
C VAL A 130 -27.39 -13.88 21.43
N THR A 131 -28.17 -13.02 22.07
CA THR A 131 -28.30 -11.61 21.69
C THR A 131 -27.92 -10.67 22.83
N PHE A 132 -27.41 -9.50 22.48
CA PHE A 132 -27.18 -8.36 23.36
C PHE A 132 -27.72 -7.11 22.68
N ALA A 133 -28.52 -6.30 23.38
CA ALA A 133 -29.23 -5.16 22.79
C ALA A 133 -30.03 -5.50 21.51
N GLY A 134 -30.55 -6.74 21.42
CA GLY A 134 -31.32 -7.23 20.27
C GLY A 134 -30.50 -7.64 19.06
N MET A 135 -29.16 -7.69 19.16
CA MET A 135 -28.25 -8.08 18.08
C MET A 135 -27.46 -9.32 18.47
N ASP A 136 -27.18 -10.21 17.51
CA ASP A 136 -26.16 -11.25 17.71
C ASP A 136 -24.73 -10.67 17.59
N ILE A 137 -23.73 -11.46 17.98
CA ILE A 137 -22.33 -11.00 17.99
C ILE A 137 -21.79 -10.63 16.60
N ALA A 138 -22.29 -11.26 15.53
CA ALA A 138 -21.84 -10.95 14.17
C ALA A 138 -22.46 -9.63 13.69
N GLU A 139 -23.74 -9.40 13.97
CA GLU A 139 -24.43 -8.12 13.71
C GLU A 139 -23.79 -6.97 14.49
N MET A 140 -23.44 -7.22 15.76
CA MET A 140 -22.70 -6.30 16.61
C MET A 140 -21.33 -5.96 15.99
N SER A 141 -20.58 -6.96 15.53
CA SER A 141 -19.24 -6.78 14.98
C SER A 141 -19.21 -5.97 13.68
N GLN A 142 -20.33 -5.97 12.94
CA GLN A 142 -20.52 -5.18 11.72
C GLN A 142 -20.87 -3.71 11.99
N GLN A 143 -21.23 -3.35 13.22
CA GLN A 143 -21.54 -1.96 13.56
C GLN A 143 -20.26 -1.12 13.61
N PRO A 144 -20.30 0.14 13.15
CA PRO A 144 -19.21 1.08 13.36
C PRO A 144 -18.92 1.27 14.86
N LEU A 145 -17.65 1.47 15.22
CA LEU A 145 -17.20 1.70 16.60
C LEU A 145 -17.97 2.85 17.27
N LYS A 146 -18.34 3.90 16.53
CA LYS A 146 -19.17 5.01 17.02
C LYS A 146 -20.56 4.55 17.47
N ARG A 147 -21.17 3.64 16.69
CA ARG A 147 -22.48 3.07 17.02
C ARG A 147 -22.37 2.09 18.19
N LEU A 148 -21.31 1.30 18.24
CA LEU A 148 -21.02 0.43 19.40
C LEU A 148 -20.86 1.23 20.69
N ALA A 149 -20.14 2.35 20.66
CA ALA A 149 -20.02 3.22 21.83
C ALA A 149 -21.40 3.73 22.31
N GLY A 150 -22.28 4.09 21.37
CA GLY A 150 -23.67 4.47 21.68
C GLY A 150 -24.49 3.32 22.28
N ILE A 151 -24.25 2.07 21.86
CA ILE A 151 -24.92 0.88 22.41
C ILE A 151 -24.44 0.58 23.83
N PHE A 152 -23.13 0.62 24.09
CA PHE A 152 -22.56 0.23 25.39
C PHE A 152 -22.63 1.31 26.46
N ARG A 153 -22.67 2.60 26.08
CA ARG A 153 -22.71 3.72 27.03
C ARG A 153 -23.87 3.65 28.04
N PRO A 154 -25.13 3.38 27.64
CA PRO A 154 -26.22 3.21 28.61
C PRO A 154 -26.00 2.04 29.59
N TYR A 155 -25.32 0.97 29.18
CA TYR A 155 -25.02 -0.16 30.06
C TYR A 155 -23.89 0.18 31.04
N ALA A 156 -22.90 0.95 30.61
CA ALA A 156 -21.82 1.45 31.48
C ALA A 156 -22.36 2.42 32.53
N GLU A 157 -23.28 3.32 32.15
CA GLU A 157 -23.93 4.28 33.05
C GLU A 157 -25.07 3.66 33.89
N ALA A 158 -25.33 2.35 33.73
CA ALA A 158 -26.42 1.60 34.34
C ALA A 158 -27.84 2.15 34.07
N GLN A 159 -28.04 2.80 32.92
CA GLN A 159 -29.28 3.42 32.45
C GLN A 159 -29.94 2.64 31.30
N ALA A 160 -29.36 1.54 30.84
CA ALA A 160 -29.88 0.79 29.71
C ALA A 160 -31.27 0.18 29.99
N PRO A 161 -32.12 0.01 28.96
CA PRO A 161 -33.42 -0.65 29.10
C PRO A 161 -33.30 -2.04 29.71
N GLY A 162 -34.10 -2.33 30.74
CA GLY A 162 -34.09 -3.62 31.44
C GLY A 162 -33.04 -3.76 32.56
N THR A 163 -32.14 -2.79 32.73
CA THR A 163 -31.11 -2.82 33.80
C THR A 163 -31.72 -2.81 35.20
N ALA A 164 -32.80 -2.05 35.42
CA ALA A 164 -33.50 -2.02 36.71
C ALA A 164 -34.07 -3.41 37.09
N LYS A 165 -34.79 -4.03 36.14
CA LYS A 165 -35.32 -5.38 36.31
C LYS A 165 -34.21 -6.43 36.50
N MET A 166 -33.11 -6.32 35.75
CA MET A 166 -31.96 -7.21 35.91
C MET A 166 -31.26 -7.04 37.26
N LYS A 167 -31.20 -5.82 37.81
CA LYS A 167 -30.68 -5.56 39.16
C LYS A 167 -31.55 -6.18 40.25
N GLU A 168 -32.87 -6.21 40.05
CA GLU A 168 -33.82 -6.86 40.96
C GLU A 168 -33.74 -8.40 40.88
N ASP A 169 -33.76 -8.96 39.68
CA ASP A 169 -33.83 -10.41 39.45
C ASP A 169 -32.45 -11.11 39.61
N HIS A 170 -31.37 -10.45 39.17
CA HIS A 170 -30.01 -11.01 39.07
C HIS A 170 -28.91 -9.95 39.31
N PRO A 171 -28.72 -9.48 40.56
CA PRO A 171 -27.80 -8.39 40.88
C PRO A 171 -26.34 -8.67 40.48
N GLU A 172 -25.90 -9.92 40.54
CA GLU A 172 -24.56 -10.35 40.12
C GLU A 172 -24.33 -10.15 38.61
N LYS A 173 -25.33 -10.46 37.78
CA LYS A 173 -25.25 -10.27 36.33
C LYS A 173 -25.26 -8.80 35.96
N ALA A 174 -26.02 -7.99 36.68
CA ALA A 174 -26.05 -6.55 36.47
C ALA A 174 -24.69 -5.91 36.77
N MET A 175 -24.04 -6.31 37.87
CA MET A 175 -22.70 -5.83 38.22
C MET A 175 -21.65 -6.22 37.17
N VAL A 176 -21.66 -7.48 36.71
CA VAL A 176 -20.72 -7.95 35.69
C VAL A 176 -20.94 -7.23 34.34
N THR A 177 -22.19 -7.08 33.93
CA THR A 177 -22.54 -6.40 32.67
C THR A 177 -22.08 -4.94 32.70
N GLN A 178 -22.34 -4.24 33.79
CA GLN A 178 -21.91 -2.85 33.96
C GLN A 178 -20.39 -2.73 33.88
N ARG A 179 -19.64 -3.56 34.61
CA ARG A 179 -18.16 -3.51 34.63
C ARG A 179 -17.53 -3.82 33.27
N ILE A 180 -18.08 -4.78 32.53
CA ILE A 180 -17.63 -5.09 31.16
C ILE A 180 -17.96 -3.93 30.22
N ALA A 181 -19.15 -3.34 30.34
CA ALA A 181 -19.55 -2.19 29.52
C ALA A 181 -18.71 -0.95 29.82
N GLU A 182 -18.35 -0.70 31.08
CA GLU A 182 -17.45 0.39 31.49
C GLU A 182 -16.07 0.25 30.85
N ASP A 183 -15.43 -0.93 30.94
CA ASP A 183 -14.12 -1.18 30.32
C ASP A 183 -14.18 -1.05 28.79
N LEU A 184 -15.22 -1.61 28.16
CA LEU A 184 -15.37 -1.52 26.71
C LEU A 184 -15.66 -0.08 26.25
N ALA A 185 -16.51 0.66 26.96
CA ALA A 185 -16.81 2.05 26.65
C ALA A 185 -15.55 2.93 26.77
N ALA A 186 -14.73 2.72 27.81
CA ALA A 186 -13.46 3.42 27.96
C ALA A 186 -12.53 3.19 26.77
N ARG A 187 -12.36 1.93 26.33
CA ARG A 187 -11.55 1.60 25.14
C ARG A 187 -12.10 2.22 23.86
N LEU A 188 -13.42 2.21 23.70
CA LEU A 188 -14.08 2.79 22.53
C LEU A 188 -13.89 4.31 22.47
N VAL A 189 -13.93 5.03 23.60
CA VAL A 189 -13.71 6.49 23.64
C VAL A 189 -12.36 6.86 23.01
N VAL A 190 -11.28 6.16 23.36
CA VAL A 190 -9.95 6.43 22.77
C VAL A 190 -9.92 6.17 21.27
N LEU A 191 -10.55 5.08 20.81
CA LEU A 191 -10.68 4.81 19.38
C LEU A 191 -11.47 5.91 18.64
N LEU A 192 -12.51 6.47 19.28
CA LEU A 192 -13.30 7.56 18.72
C LEU A 192 -12.55 8.88 18.68
N GLU A 193 -11.81 9.20 19.74
CA GLU A 193 -10.96 10.40 19.81
C GLU A 193 -9.93 10.36 18.67
N LEU A 194 -9.29 9.20 18.43
CA LEU A 194 -8.35 9.00 17.32
C LEU A 194 -8.99 8.95 15.91
N GLY A 195 -10.29 9.24 15.81
CA GLY A 195 -11.01 9.32 14.53
C GLY A 195 -11.37 7.98 13.90
N LEU A 196 -11.23 6.86 14.62
CA LEU A 196 -11.46 5.50 14.09
C LEU A 196 -12.92 5.05 14.20
N GLY A 197 -13.84 5.95 14.58
CA GLY A 197 -15.24 5.62 14.85
C GLY A 197 -16.04 5.01 13.69
N TYR A 198 -15.56 5.19 12.45
CA TYR A 198 -16.18 4.65 11.25
C TYR A 198 -15.79 3.20 10.95
N LEU A 199 -14.76 2.66 11.61
CA LEU A 199 -14.35 1.26 11.45
C LEU A 199 -15.38 0.34 12.09
N SER A 200 -15.57 -0.85 11.52
CA SER A 200 -16.28 -1.96 12.17
C SER A 200 -15.26 -2.94 12.75
N LEU A 201 -15.70 -3.77 13.72
CA LEU A 201 -14.83 -4.77 14.35
C LEU A 201 -14.48 -5.93 13.41
N ASP A 202 -15.32 -6.18 12.39
CA ASP A 202 -15.12 -7.23 11.39
C ASP A 202 -14.30 -6.78 10.18
N ARG A 203 -13.86 -5.51 10.12
CA ARG A 203 -13.01 -5.00 9.03
C ARG A 203 -11.66 -5.69 9.05
N SER A 204 -11.28 -6.27 7.91
CA SER A 204 -9.99 -6.98 7.75
C SER A 204 -8.80 -6.03 7.84
N THR A 205 -7.78 -6.41 8.61
CA THR A 205 -6.57 -5.62 8.84
C THR A 205 -5.80 -5.28 7.56
N PRO A 206 -5.60 -6.20 6.59
CA PRO A 206 -5.05 -5.89 5.26
C PRO A 206 -5.79 -4.80 4.47
N THR A 207 -7.04 -4.50 4.79
CA THR A 207 -7.83 -3.44 4.12
C THR A 207 -7.73 -2.09 4.82
N LEU A 208 -7.01 -2.02 5.95
CA LEU A 208 -6.75 -0.77 6.65
C LEU A 208 -5.59 -0.02 5.97
N SER A 209 -5.66 1.30 5.96
CA SER A 209 -4.49 2.12 5.63
C SER A 209 -3.41 1.97 6.71
N PRO A 210 -2.13 2.23 6.38
CA PRO A 210 -1.05 2.22 7.38
C PRO A 210 -1.37 3.12 8.60
N GLY A 211 -1.88 4.33 8.37
CA GLY A 211 -2.27 5.25 9.43
C GLY A 211 -3.49 4.79 10.24
N GLU A 212 -4.47 4.10 9.64
CA GLU A 212 -5.58 3.46 10.39
C GLU A 212 -5.05 2.37 11.34
N LEU A 213 -4.20 1.48 10.82
CA LEU A 213 -3.61 0.38 11.60
C LEU A 213 -2.73 0.89 12.74
N GLN A 214 -1.92 1.93 12.47
CA GLN A 214 -1.04 2.52 13.47
C GLN A 214 -1.83 3.19 14.59
N ARG A 215 -2.87 3.97 14.27
CA ARG A 215 -3.76 4.56 15.28
C ARG A 215 -4.51 3.49 16.08
N LEU A 216 -4.92 2.39 15.45
CA LEU A 216 -5.56 1.28 16.15
C LEU A 216 -4.59 0.60 17.14
N ARG A 217 -3.33 0.43 16.75
CA ARG A 217 -2.27 -0.01 17.66
C ARG A 217 -2.05 0.97 18.80
N LEU A 218 -1.96 2.27 18.50
CA LEU A 218 -1.81 3.33 19.50
C LEU A 218 -2.94 3.31 20.53
N ALA A 219 -4.20 3.27 20.06
CA ALA A 219 -5.37 3.18 20.92
C ALA A 219 -5.31 1.98 21.86
N THR A 220 -4.84 0.83 21.34
CA THR A 220 -4.67 -0.39 22.14
C THR A 220 -3.61 -0.20 23.22
N GLN A 221 -2.53 0.54 22.92
CA GLN A 221 -1.45 0.82 23.87
C GLN A 221 -1.84 1.83 24.96
N VAL A 222 -2.67 2.83 24.64
CA VAL A 222 -3.16 3.79 25.64
C VAL A 222 -3.87 3.08 26.82
N HIS A 223 -4.49 1.92 26.56
CA HIS A 223 -5.17 1.10 27.57
C HIS A 223 -4.42 -0.17 28.00
N SER A 224 -3.18 -0.40 27.54
CA SER A 224 -2.42 -1.61 27.89
C SER A 224 -1.79 -1.55 29.28
N ASN A 225 -1.89 -0.40 29.99
CA ASN A 225 -1.32 -0.14 31.31
C ASN A 225 0.19 -0.45 31.42
N LEU A 226 0.92 -0.39 30.29
CA LEU A 226 2.37 -0.51 30.31
C LEU A 226 2.99 0.73 30.95
N PHE A 227 4.03 0.51 31.74
CA PHE A 227 4.76 1.52 32.49
C PHE A 227 6.27 1.31 32.31
N GLY A 228 7.03 2.40 32.19
CA GLY A 228 8.49 2.36 32.09
C GLY A 228 8.99 1.77 30.77
N VAL A 229 8.19 1.86 29.70
CA VAL A 229 8.59 1.41 28.36
C VAL A 229 8.93 2.59 27.45
N VAL A 230 9.72 2.31 26.41
CA VAL A 230 9.97 3.25 25.31
C VAL A 230 9.13 2.82 24.11
N TYR A 231 8.16 3.63 23.74
CA TYR A 231 7.44 3.48 22.48
C TYR A 231 8.25 4.11 21.36
N VAL A 232 8.52 3.34 20.31
CA VAL A 232 9.12 3.85 19.07
C VAL A 232 8.03 3.88 18.01
N LEU A 233 7.68 5.08 17.55
CA LEU A 233 6.64 5.32 16.57
C LEU A 233 7.27 5.87 15.29
N ASP A 234 6.83 5.35 14.16
CA ASP A 234 7.29 5.73 12.83
C ASP A 234 6.14 6.46 12.13
N GLU A 235 6.23 7.78 12.02
CA GLU A 235 5.28 8.68 11.34
C GLU A 235 3.78 8.47 11.71
N PRO A 236 3.40 8.53 13.00
CA PRO A 236 2.02 8.33 13.41
C PRO A 236 1.00 9.32 12.83
N SER A 237 1.45 10.48 12.32
CA SER A 237 0.62 11.47 11.64
C SER A 237 0.43 11.22 10.14
N ALA A 238 1.10 10.20 9.57
CA ALA A 238 1.01 9.87 8.15
C ALA A 238 -0.44 9.73 7.66
N GLY A 239 -0.80 10.52 6.64
CA GLY A 239 -2.15 10.54 6.05
C GLY A 239 -3.26 11.07 6.97
N LEU A 240 -2.91 11.74 8.07
CA LEU A 240 -3.90 12.38 8.94
C LEU A 240 -4.32 13.74 8.40
N HIS A 241 -5.62 13.99 8.48
CA HIS A 241 -6.12 15.35 8.32
C HIS A 241 -5.66 16.19 9.52
N PRO A 242 -5.30 17.48 9.35
CA PRO A 242 -4.80 18.33 10.44
C PRO A 242 -5.64 18.31 11.73
N ARG A 243 -6.98 18.26 11.58
CA ARG A 243 -7.91 18.05 12.71
C ARG A 243 -7.63 16.78 13.52
N ASP A 244 -7.33 15.68 12.86
CA ASP A 244 -7.11 14.38 13.50
C ASP A 244 -5.71 14.32 14.15
N THR A 245 -4.78 15.17 13.71
CA THR A 245 -3.45 15.34 14.32
C THR A 245 -3.55 15.83 15.78
N GLU A 246 -4.47 16.74 16.10
CA GLU A 246 -4.69 17.20 17.47
C GLU A 246 -5.08 16.04 18.42
N ALA A 247 -5.92 15.12 17.93
CA ALA A 247 -6.30 13.94 18.70
C ALA A 247 -5.15 12.95 18.87
N LEU A 248 -4.30 12.80 17.85
CA LEU A 248 -3.06 12.02 17.96
C LEU A 248 -2.17 12.59 19.06
N LEU A 249 -1.93 13.91 19.07
CA LEU A 249 -1.08 14.56 20.09
C LEU A 249 -1.61 14.31 21.51
N ALA A 250 -2.92 14.43 21.71
CA ALA A 250 -3.55 14.12 22.99
C ALA A 250 -3.32 12.65 23.43
N ALA A 251 -3.36 11.70 22.49
CA ALA A 251 -3.07 10.30 22.80
C ALA A 251 -1.59 10.06 23.14
N LEU A 252 -0.66 10.73 22.44
CA LEU A 252 0.78 10.68 22.74
C LEU A 252 1.07 11.25 24.15
N ASP A 253 0.44 12.36 24.52
CA ASP A 253 0.56 12.94 25.86
C ASP A 253 0.02 12.02 26.95
N ARG A 254 -1.09 11.31 26.69
CA ARG A 254 -1.61 10.30 27.63
C ARG A 254 -0.61 9.17 27.85
N LEU A 255 0.00 8.63 26.79
CA LEU A 255 1.04 7.60 26.90
C LEU A 255 2.25 8.10 27.70
N LYS A 256 2.69 9.34 27.43
CA LYS A 256 3.80 9.99 28.14
C LYS A 256 3.48 10.15 29.63
N SER A 257 2.31 10.71 29.95
CA SER A 257 1.85 10.95 31.33
C SER A 257 1.67 9.66 32.14
N SER A 258 1.50 8.52 31.48
CA SER A 258 1.40 7.20 32.11
C SER A 258 2.78 6.65 32.55
N GLY A 259 3.85 7.44 32.43
CA GLY A 259 5.21 7.08 32.86
C GLY A 259 6.02 6.36 31.78
N ASN A 260 5.74 6.64 30.51
CA ASN A 260 6.45 6.05 29.37
C ASN A 260 7.25 7.11 28.61
N SER A 261 8.25 6.67 27.86
CA SER A 261 9.01 7.51 26.93
C SER A 261 8.54 7.25 25.50
N LEU A 262 8.51 8.31 24.67
CA LEU A 262 8.09 8.22 23.28
C LEU A 262 9.21 8.74 22.39
N PHE A 263 9.70 7.88 21.49
CA PHE A 263 10.56 8.27 20.38
C PHE A 263 9.71 8.23 19.11
N VAL A 264 9.57 9.37 18.46
CA VAL A 264 8.67 9.53 17.33
C VAL A 264 9.47 10.08 16.15
N VAL A 265 9.50 9.33 15.05
CA VAL A 265 10.01 9.82 13.76
C VAL A 265 8.86 10.55 13.07
N GLU A 266 9.02 11.83 12.77
CA GLU A 266 7.95 12.68 12.23
C GLU A 266 8.45 13.72 11.24
N HIS A 267 7.53 14.11 10.36
CA HIS A 267 7.72 15.15 9.36
C HIS A 267 6.65 16.24 9.43
N GLU A 268 5.56 16.00 10.16
CA GLU A 268 4.49 16.98 10.34
C GLU A 268 4.92 18.07 11.33
N LEU A 269 4.83 19.33 10.89
CA LEU A 269 5.37 20.46 11.64
C LEU A 269 4.62 20.68 12.94
N ASP A 270 3.31 20.47 12.96
CA ASP A 270 2.51 20.63 14.17
C ASP A 270 2.85 19.59 15.24
N VAL A 271 3.26 18.38 14.83
CA VAL A 271 3.75 17.35 15.75
C VAL A 271 5.14 17.69 16.27
N ILE A 272 6.02 18.16 15.38
CA ILE A 272 7.38 18.60 15.75
C ILE A 272 7.32 19.78 16.73
N ARG A 273 6.41 20.74 16.54
CA ARG A 273 6.20 21.88 17.45
C ARG A 273 5.71 21.45 18.83
N HIS A 274 4.94 20.36 18.92
CA HIS A 274 4.43 19.82 20.18
C HIS A 274 5.47 19.00 20.96
N ALA A 275 6.57 18.60 20.33
CA ALA A 275 7.57 17.74 20.95
C ALA A 275 8.30 18.42 22.11
N ASP A 276 8.54 17.69 23.21
CA ASP A 276 9.36 18.19 24.33
C ASP A 276 10.85 18.31 23.93
N TRP A 277 11.30 17.46 23.00
CA TRP A 277 12.67 17.35 22.55
C TRP A 277 12.72 16.92 21.08
N ILE A 278 13.54 17.57 20.27
CA ILE A 278 13.77 17.23 18.86
C ILE A 278 15.20 16.74 18.66
N VAL A 279 15.37 15.72 17.81
CA VAL A 279 16.66 15.27 17.28
C VAL A 279 16.63 15.43 15.77
N ASP A 280 17.37 16.40 15.24
CA ASP A 280 17.44 16.68 13.79
C ASP A 280 18.65 15.96 13.17
N VAL A 281 18.42 15.22 12.09
CA VAL A 281 19.42 14.31 11.50
C VAL A 281 19.75 14.69 10.05
N GLY A 282 21.03 14.95 9.84
CA GLY A 282 21.68 15.20 8.55
C GLY A 282 21.37 16.59 8.00
N PRO A 283 22.28 17.19 7.21
CA PRO A 283 21.88 18.28 6.33
C PRO A 283 21.16 17.76 5.06
N ALA A 284 21.29 16.46 4.74
CA ALA A 284 20.71 15.80 3.57
C ALA A 284 20.50 14.28 3.80
N ALA A 285 19.99 13.57 2.80
CA ALA A 285 19.78 12.13 2.84
C ALA A 285 21.04 11.30 2.44
N GLY A 286 21.04 10.01 2.79
CA GLY A 286 22.05 9.05 2.34
C GLY A 286 23.46 9.34 2.88
N VAL A 287 24.46 9.24 1.99
CA VAL A 287 25.88 9.45 2.32
C VAL A 287 26.21 10.87 2.76
N HIS A 288 25.32 11.83 2.48
CA HIS A 288 25.45 13.23 2.91
C HIS A 288 24.66 13.52 4.20
N GLY A 289 24.03 12.49 4.79
CA GLY A 289 23.23 12.57 6.02
C GLY A 289 23.87 11.86 7.21
N GLY A 290 23.03 11.38 8.13
CA GLY A 290 23.45 10.52 9.25
C GLY A 290 24.21 11.21 10.38
N LEU A 291 24.26 12.55 10.39
CA LEU A 291 24.86 13.36 11.45
C LEU A 291 23.76 13.96 12.32
N VAL A 292 23.88 13.92 13.65
CA VAL A 292 22.95 14.67 14.50
C VAL A 292 23.31 16.16 14.42
N LEU A 293 22.45 16.96 13.78
CA LEU A 293 22.65 18.41 13.66
C LEU A 293 22.29 19.12 14.96
N TYR A 294 21.24 18.63 15.63
CA TYR A 294 20.71 19.23 16.84
C TYR A 294 20.01 18.18 17.70
N SER A 295 20.10 18.33 19.02
CA SER A 295 19.37 17.54 20.01
C SER A 295 19.05 18.44 21.20
N GLY A 296 17.77 18.79 21.37
CA GLY A 296 17.34 19.72 22.41
C GLY A 296 15.87 20.13 22.26
N PRO A 297 15.38 21.09 23.07
CA PRO A 297 14.04 21.65 22.90
C PRO A 297 13.83 22.27 21.50
N PRO A 298 12.63 22.20 20.90
CA PRO A 298 12.39 22.64 19.52
C PRO A 298 12.95 24.04 19.18
N ASP A 299 12.71 25.04 20.03
CA ASP A 299 13.14 26.43 19.83
C ASP A 299 14.65 26.59 19.58
N GLY A 300 15.48 25.69 20.12
CA GLY A 300 16.92 25.75 19.91
C GLY A 300 17.35 25.44 18.47
N LEU A 301 16.52 24.74 17.70
CA LEU A 301 16.76 24.44 16.29
C LEU A 301 16.81 25.72 15.42
N ALA A 302 16.18 26.82 15.88
CA ALA A 302 16.19 28.12 15.18
C ALA A 302 17.60 28.69 14.95
N ARG A 303 18.64 28.18 15.64
CA ARG A 303 20.04 28.62 15.52
C ARG A 303 20.89 27.75 14.60
N ILE A 304 20.32 26.70 14.01
CA ILE A 304 21.07 25.69 13.25
C ILE A 304 20.89 25.92 11.74
N ASP A 305 21.83 26.63 11.12
CA ASP A 305 21.75 27.02 9.71
C ASP A 305 21.70 25.86 8.71
N GLN A 306 22.30 24.71 9.06
CA GLN A 306 22.35 23.54 8.21
C GLN A 306 21.05 22.72 8.22
N SER A 307 20.16 22.95 9.19
CA SER A 307 18.91 22.20 9.32
C SER A 307 17.92 22.60 8.23
N GLN A 308 17.47 21.63 7.45
CA GLN A 308 16.37 21.85 6.51
C GLN A 308 15.05 22.01 7.26
N THR A 309 14.83 21.24 8.33
CA THR A 309 13.65 21.30 9.20
C THR A 309 13.41 22.71 9.74
N ARG A 310 14.48 23.39 10.17
CA ARG A 310 14.44 24.79 10.65
C ARG A 310 13.73 25.74 9.67
N ARG A 311 14.00 25.60 8.36
CA ARG A 311 13.44 26.48 7.32
C ARG A 311 11.92 26.43 7.27
N PHE A 312 11.30 25.33 7.69
CA PHE A 312 9.86 25.14 7.66
C PHE A 312 9.24 25.31 9.04
N LEU A 313 10.00 25.03 10.10
CA LEU A 313 9.51 25.13 11.48
C LEU A 313 9.38 26.59 11.94
N PHE A 314 10.36 27.45 11.58
CA PHE A 314 10.46 28.84 12.07
C PHE A 314 10.35 29.90 10.99
N ASN A 315 10.63 29.56 9.75
CA ASN A 315 10.38 30.49 8.67
C ASN A 315 8.97 30.17 8.19
N ASP A 316 8.02 31.06 8.50
CA ASP A 316 6.75 31.16 7.80
C ASP A 316 7.03 31.69 6.38
N GLY A 317 7.88 30.97 5.63
CA GLY A 317 8.33 31.36 4.31
C GLY A 317 7.12 31.76 3.52
N GLN A 318 7.14 32.99 2.99
CA GLN A 318 6.09 33.53 2.14
C GLN A 318 5.78 32.50 1.06
N PHE A 319 4.72 31.73 1.29
CA PHE A 319 4.28 30.75 0.33
C PHE A 319 3.81 31.59 -0.85
N GLU A 320 4.55 31.57 -1.96
CA GLU A 320 4.12 32.27 -3.17
C GLU A 320 2.84 31.60 -3.66
N LEU A 321 1.70 32.16 -3.25
CA LEU A 321 0.39 31.71 -3.67
C LEU A 321 0.32 31.88 -5.18
N ARG A 322 0.31 30.74 -5.87
CA ARG A 322 0.18 30.73 -7.33
C ARG A 322 -1.23 31.12 -7.71
N THR A 323 -1.35 31.80 -8.84
CA THR A 323 -2.66 32.03 -9.44
C THR A 323 -3.15 30.71 -10.04
N PRO A 324 -4.32 30.19 -9.60
CA PRO A 324 -4.85 28.94 -10.13
C PRO A 324 -5.04 28.97 -11.65
N ARG A 325 -4.63 27.90 -12.33
CA ARG A 325 -4.87 27.71 -13.76
C ARG A 325 -6.36 27.54 -14.04
N SER A 326 -6.83 28.03 -15.18
CA SER A 326 -8.21 27.82 -15.61
C SER A 326 -8.40 26.39 -16.16
N PRO A 327 -9.43 25.64 -15.70
CA PRO A 327 -9.78 24.34 -16.27
C PRO A 327 -10.02 24.41 -17.78
N ARG A 328 -9.50 23.43 -18.52
CA ARG A 328 -9.72 23.33 -19.98
C ARG A 328 -11.05 22.67 -20.32
N ASP A 329 -11.44 21.70 -19.50
CA ASP A 329 -12.65 20.88 -19.64
C ASP A 329 -12.98 20.23 -18.28
N TRP A 330 -14.02 19.42 -18.21
CA TRP A 330 -14.51 18.78 -16.98
C TRP A 330 -14.89 17.33 -17.19
N LEU A 331 -14.26 16.42 -16.44
CA LEU A 331 -14.69 15.04 -16.33
C LEU A 331 -15.82 14.92 -15.31
N GLN A 332 -17.00 14.50 -15.74
CA GLN A 332 -18.19 14.41 -14.90
C GLN A 332 -18.52 12.95 -14.59
N LEU A 333 -18.64 12.63 -13.30
CA LEU A 333 -19.14 11.34 -12.83
C LEU A 333 -20.52 11.54 -12.24
N ALA A 334 -21.42 10.61 -12.56
CA ALA A 334 -22.79 10.61 -12.08
C ALA A 334 -23.13 9.33 -11.33
N ASP A 335 -23.99 9.46 -10.32
CA ASP A 335 -24.56 8.37 -9.53
C ASP A 335 -23.52 7.46 -8.85
N VAL A 336 -22.33 7.98 -8.51
CA VAL A 336 -21.22 7.19 -7.98
C VAL A 336 -21.59 6.58 -6.62
N SER A 337 -21.52 5.26 -6.54
CA SER A 337 -21.89 4.51 -5.33
C SER A 337 -20.82 3.48 -4.99
N ARG A 338 -20.17 3.65 -3.83
CA ARG A 338 -19.15 2.74 -3.30
C ARG A 338 -18.89 3.04 -1.83
N ASN A 339 -18.91 2.02 -0.97
CA ASN A 339 -18.75 2.16 0.48
C ASN A 339 -19.71 3.21 1.05
N ASN A 340 -19.20 4.34 1.56
CA ASN A 340 -20.01 5.43 2.09
C ASN A 340 -20.43 6.47 1.03
N LEU A 341 -19.98 6.36 -0.22
CA LEU A 341 -20.47 7.17 -1.34
C LEU A 341 -21.83 6.64 -1.79
N LYS A 342 -22.84 7.51 -1.83
CA LYS A 342 -24.22 7.16 -2.15
C LYS A 342 -24.74 8.07 -3.26
N GLN A 343 -24.76 7.55 -4.50
CA GLN A 343 -25.23 8.27 -5.69
C GLN A 343 -24.62 9.68 -5.80
N LEU A 344 -23.30 9.76 -5.64
CA LEU A 344 -22.58 11.03 -5.67
C LEU A 344 -22.34 11.48 -7.11
N ASP A 345 -22.76 12.71 -7.41
CA ASP A 345 -22.34 13.42 -8.62
C ASP A 345 -21.14 14.31 -8.31
N VAL A 346 -20.11 14.25 -9.16
CA VAL A 346 -18.90 15.06 -9.00
C VAL A 346 -18.27 15.38 -10.35
N ALA A 347 -17.68 16.57 -10.47
CA ALA A 347 -16.94 16.99 -11.65
C ALA A 347 -15.49 17.32 -11.29
N PHE A 348 -14.55 16.76 -12.05
CA PHE A 348 -13.12 17.00 -11.92
C PHE A 348 -12.65 17.90 -13.07
N PRO A 349 -11.96 19.03 -12.78
CA PRO A 349 -11.44 19.88 -13.83
C PRO A 349 -10.23 19.22 -14.52
N LEU A 350 -10.15 19.38 -15.84
CA LEU A 350 -9.10 18.81 -16.69
C LEU A 350 -8.04 19.85 -17.07
N GLY A 351 -6.80 19.38 -17.22
CA GLY A 351 -5.63 20.19 -17.58
C GLY A 351 -5.08 21.04 -16.43
N VAL A 352 -5.40 20.69 -15.18
CA VAL A 352 -5.03 21.41 -13.96
C VAL A 352 -4.61 20.45 -12.84
N PHE A 353 -4.03 20.99 -11.77
CA PHE A 353 -3.73 20.29 -10.52
C PHE A 353 -4.95 20.35 -9.59
N THR A 354 -5.56 19.20 -9.32
CA THR A 354 -6.70 19.08 -8.38
C THR A 354 -6.33 18.32 -7.12
N SER A 355 -6.57 18.92 -5.95
CA SER A 355 -6.39 18.30 -4.65
C SER A 355 -7.73 17.82 -4.08
N ILE A 356 -7.78 16.57 -3.64
CA ILE A 356 -8.93 15.96 -3.00
C ILE A 356 -8.64 15.85 -1.50
N THR A 357 -9.38 16.60 -0.69
CA THR A 357 -9.18 16.73 0.75
C THR A 357 -10.41 16.26 1.54
N GLY A 358 -10.28 16.21 2.86
CA GLY A 358 -11.31 15.78 3.80
C GLY A 358 -10.76 14.90 4.92
N VAL A 359 -11.51 14.75 6.00
CA VAL A 359 -11.10 13.95 7.18
C VAL A 359 -10.81 12.48 6.86
N SER A 360 -10.02 11.78 7.67
CA SER A 360 -9.82 10.32 7.50
C SER A 360 -11.18 9.60 7.48
N GLY A 361 -11.39 8.68 6.53
CA GLY A 361 -12.65 7.95 6.40
C GLY A 361 -13.81 8.73 5.76
N SER A 362 -13.59 9.95 5.23
CA SER A 362 -14.65 10.73 4.57
C SER A 362 -15.11 10.14 3.23
N GLY A 363 -14.30 9.34 2.56
CA GLY A 363 -14.63 8.72 1.26
C GLY A 363 -13.68 9.06 0.10
N LYS A 364 -12.60 9.83 0.37
CA LYS A 364 -11.59 10.24 -0.65
C LYS A 364 -11.04 9.06 -1.46
N SER A 365 -10.50 8.04 -0.80
CA SER A 365 -9.92 6.87 -1.47
C SER A 365 -10.99 6.04 -2.20
N SER A 366 -12.23 6.02 -1.69
CA SER A 366 -13.36 5.38 -2.39
C SER A 366 -13.76 6.14 -3.66
N LEU A 367 -13.60 7.45 -3.68
CA LEU A 367 -13.91 8.28 -4.85
C LEU A 367 -12.78 8.22 -5.88
N VAL A 368 -11.55 8.49 -5.44
CA VAL A 368 -10.40 8.75 -6.34
C VAL A 368 -9.62 7.49 -6.64
N GLY A 369 -9.13 6.78 -5.62
CA GLY A 369 -8.32 5.56 -5.80
C GLY A 369 -9.11 4.35 -6.26
N GLN A 370 -10.45 4.43 -6.22
CA GLN A 370 -11.36 3.32 -6.49
C GLN A 370 -12.35 3.66 -7.60
N ALA A 371 -13.39 4.46 -7.32
CA ALA A 371 -14.47 4.69 -8.29
C ALA A 371 -14.01 5.38 -9.57
N LEU A 372 -13.25 6.48 -9.47
CA LEU A 372 -12.70 7.21 -10.62
C LEU A 372 -11.78 6.32 -11.45
N VAL A 373 -10.85 5.61 -10.78
CA VAL A 373 -9.89 4.72 -11.44
C VAL A 373 -10.60 3.58 -12.19
N GLU A 374 -11.57 2.93 -11.57
CA GLU A 374 -12.33 1.85 -12.20
C GLU A 374 -13.16 2.32 -13.39
N LEU A 375 -13.91 3.42 -13.24
CA LEU A 375 -14.76 3.96 -14.30
C LEU A 375 -13.94 4.44 -15.52
N VAL A 376 -12.82 5.13 -15.29
CA VAL A 376 -11.95 5.62 -16.37
C VAL A 376 -11.21 4.46 -17.05
N ALA A 377 -10.72 3.48 -16.29
CA ALA A 377 -10.01 2.34 -16.86
C ALA A 377 -10.93 1.47 -17.75
N ASP A 378 -12.16 1.22 -17.31
CA ASP A 378 -13.17 0.47 -18.07
C ASP A 378 -13.45 1.16 -19.41
N GLN A 379 -13.65 2.48 -19.40
CA GLN A 379 -13.90 3.28 -20.61
C GLN A 379 -12.70 3.33 -21.57
N LEU A 380 -11.47 3.24 -21.06
CA LEU A 380 -10.25 3.12 -21.88
C LEU A 380 -10.01 1.68 -22.39
N GLY A 381 -10.87 0.72 -22.05
CA GLY A 381 -10.69 -0.69 -22.39
C GLY A 381 -9.52 -1.35 -21.66
N HIS A 382 -9.05 -0.76 -20.57
CA HIS A 382 -8.01 -1.32 -19.71
C HIS A 382 -8.65 -2.17 -18.63
N GLN A 383 -8.34 -3.47 -18.63
CA GLN A 383 -8.53 -4.27 -17.41
C GLN A 383 -7.50 -3.80 -16.39
N LEU A 384 -7.95 -3.13 -15.33
CA LEU A 384 -7.11 -2.89 -14.16
C LEU A 384 -6.59 -4.25 -13.70
N SER A 385 -5.28 -4.45 -13.75
CA SER A 385 -4.69 -5.60 -13.09
C SER A 385 -5.01 -5.42 -11.61
N VAL A 386 -5.80 -6.35 -11.06
CA VAL A 386 -5.98 -6.46 -9.61
C VAL A 386 -4.69 -7.06 -9.04
N ASP A 387 -3.61 -6.29 -9.16
CA ASP A 387 -2.30 -6.54 -8.56
C ASP A 387 -2.34 -6.31 -7.04
N ASP A 388 -3.54 -6.27 -6.44
CA ASP A 388 -3.68 -6.53 -5.03
C ASP A 388 -3.39 -8.01 -4.77
N GLU A 389 -2.12 -8.29 -4.49
CA GLU A 389 -1.63 -9.49 -3.80
C GLU A 389 -2.09 -9.56 -2.33
N GLY A 390 -3.21 -8.92 -1.96
CA GLY A 390 -3.90 -9.19 -0.70
C GLY A 390 -4.50 -10.60 -0.71
N GLU A 391 -4.63 -11.22 0.46
CA GLU A 391 -5.31 -12.51 0.60
C GLU A 391 -6.74 -12.39 0.04
N GLU A 392 -7.02 -13.05 -1.09
CA GLU A 392 -8.36 -13.06 -1.72
C GLU A 392 -9.46 -13.58 -0.77
N LEU A 393 -9.07 -14.30 0.27
CA LEU A 393 -9.92 -14.82 1.34
C LEU A 393 -10.36 -13.80 2.38
N GLU A 394 -9.61 -12.70 2.54
CA GLU A 394 -9.96 -11.61 3.46
C GLU A 394 -10.70 -10.47 2.76
N ARG A 395 -10.91 -10.57 1.45
CA ARG A 395 -11.78 -9.65 0.74
C ARG A 395 -13.22 -9.89 1.20
N ALA A 396 -13.78 -8.91 1.91
CA ALA A 396 -15.21 -8.65 1.86
C ALA A 396 -15.67 -8.66 0.38
N PRO A 397 -16.93 -9.06 0.06
CA PRO A 397 -17.42 -9.03 -1.30
C PRO A 397 -17.04 -7.69 -1.94
N VAL A 398 -16.37 -7.74 -3.10
CA VAL A 398 -15.93 -6.52 -3.80
C VAL A 398 -17.17 -5.68 -4.02
N VAL A 399 -17.28 -4.58 -3.28
CA VAL A 399 -18.38 -3.63 -3.47
C VAL A 399 -18.17 -3.06 -4.86
N ALA A 400 -18.96 -3.54 -5.81
CA ALA A 400 -18.89 -3.08 -7.19
C ALA A 400 -19.13 -1.56 -7.20
N THR A 401 -18.28 -0.84 -7.92
CA THR A 401 -18.51 0.59 -8.17
C THR A 401 -19.79 0.74 -8.98
N GLY A 402 -20.78 1.40 -8.41
CA GLY A 402 -21.91 1.94 -9.14
C GLY A 402 -21.60 3.34 -9.67
N GLY A 403 -22.32 3.76 -10.70
CA GLY A 403 -22.18 5.08 -11.34
C GLY A 403 -21.70 4.98 -12.79
N ARG A 404 -21.51 6.13 -13.43
CA ARG A 404 -21.02 6.24 -14.81
C ARG A 404 -20.26 7.53 -15.04
N ILE A 405 -19.44 7.57 -16.08
CA ILE A 405 -18.91 8.82 -16.63
C ILE A 405 -20.03 9.46 -17.46
N ALA A 406 -20.43 10.67 -17.09
CA ALA A 406 -21.50 11.42 -17.74
C ALA A 406 -20.98 12.26 -18.93
N ALA A 407 -19.78 12.84 -18.81
CA ALA A 407 -19.16 13.69 -19.84
C ALA A 407 -17.64 13.87 -19.60
N GLY A 408 -16.91 14.36 -20.60
CA GLY A 408 -15.52 14.84 -20.45
C GLY A 408 -14.44 13.77 -20.58
N MET A 409 -14.76 12.62 -21.21
CA MET A 409 -13.80 11.54 -21.42
C MET A 409 -12.97 11.75 -22.69
N GLU A 410 -13.47 12.54 -23.64
CA GLU A 410 -12.93 12.70 -24.99
C GLU A 410 -11.46 13.16 -25.02
N GLY A 411 -11.06 13.94 -24.01
CA GLY A 411 -9.69 14.45 -23.85
C GLY A 411 -8.71 13.50 -23.15
N ILE A 412 -9.19 12.40 -22.55
CA ILE A 412 -8.38 11.49 -21.73
C ILE A 412 -8.04 10.25 -22.55
N LYS A 413 -6.75 10.06 -22.88
CA LYS A 413 -6.29 8.87 -23.63
C LYS A 413 -5.58 7.83 -22.78
N ARG A 414 -5.19 8.21 -21.55
CA ARG A 414 -4.39 7.35 -20.69
C ARG A 414 -4.68 7.66 -19.23
N LEU A 415 -4.83 6.62 -18.42
CA LEU A 415 -4.88 6.69 -16.97
C LEU A 415 -3.53 6.24 -16.39
N VAL A 416 -3.00 6.98 -15.43
CA VAL A 416 -1.80 6.65 -14.67
C VAL A 416 -2.14 6.73 -13.19
N VAL A 417 -1.99 5.62 -12.48
CA VAL A 417 -2.27 5.53 -11.03
C VAL A 417 -0.96 5.33 -10.29
N VAL A 418 -0.70 6.17 -9.28
CA VAL A 418 0.50 6.11 -8.45
C VAL A 418 0.11 5.98 -6.98
N ASP A 419 0.12 4.74 -6.48
CA ASP A 419 -0.18 4.40 -5.09
C ASP A 419 1.10 4.08 -4.27
N GLN A 420 0.95 4.00 -2.95
CA GLN A 420 2.03 3.67 -2.01
C GLN A 420 2.34 2.16 -1.92
N LYS A 421 1.70 1.32 -2.75
CA LYS A 421 1.98 -0.13 -2.71
C LYS A 421 3.46 -0.38 -3.05
N PRO A 422 4.13 -1.36 -2.42
CA PRO A 422 5.51 -1.66 -2.75
C PRO A 422 5.69 -1.94 -4.25
N ILE A 423 6.81 -1.50 -4.84
CA ILE A 423 7.14 -1.82 -6.24
C ILE A 423 7.38 -3.32 -6.47
N GLY A 424 7.57 -4.07 -5.38
CA GLY A 424 7.59 -5.52 -5.33
C GLY A 424 7.74 -6.01 -3.89
N ARG A 425 7.28 -7.22 -3.60
CA ARG A 425 7.28 -7.79 -2.23
C ARG A 425 8.43 -8.76 -1.95
N THR A 426 9.35 -8.92 -2.91
CA THR A 426 10.53 -9.80 -2.78
C THR A 426 11.80 -9.02 -3.09
N PRO A 427 12.96 -9.43 -2.56
CA PRO A 427 14.25 -8.79 -2.85
C PRO A 427 14.66 -8.81 -4.34
N ARG A 428 13.95 -9.61 -5.15
CA ARG A 428 14.12 -9.69 -6.61
C ARG A 428 13.81 -8.36 -7.29
N SER A 429 12.79 -7.64 -6.82
CA SER A 429 12.44 -6.32 -7.36
C SER A 429 13.34 -5.25 -6.75
N ASN A 430 13.77 -4.29 -7.56
CA ASN A 430 14.59 -3.15 -7.14
C ASN A 430 14.39 -1.96 -8.10
N LEU A 431 14.95 -0.81 -7.74
CA LEU A 431 14.87 0.42 -8.53
C LEU A 431 15.29 0.21 -10.00
N ALA A 432 16.41 -0.48 -10.24
CA ALA A 432 16.94 -0.65 -11.58
C ALA A 432 16.05 -1.52 -12.49
N THR A 433 15.44 -2.57 -11.93
CA THR A 433 14.52 -3.44 -12.67
C THR A 433 13.17 -2.78 -12.89
N TYR A 434 12.64 -2.05 -11.91
CA TYR A 434 11.33 -1.41 -12.00
C TYR A 434 11.29 -0.29 -13.05
N THR A 435 12.33 0.56 -13.06
CA THR A 435 12.47 1.66 -14.03
C THR A 435 12.83 1.17 -15.44
N GLY A 436 13.18 -0.11 -15.61
CA GLY A 436 13.71 -0.66 -16.87
C GLY A 436 15.14 -0.22 -17.21
N LEU A 437 15.80 0.58 -16.36
CA LEU A 437 17.18 1.04 -16.60
C LEU A 437 18.14 -0.16 -16.72
N PHE A 438 17.87 -1.23 -15.97
CA PHE A 438 18.77 -2.38 -15.90
C PHE A 438 18.94 -3.10 -17.24
N ASP A 439 17.96 -3.01 -18.13
CA ASP A 439 18.04 -3.60 -19.47
C ASP A 439 19.15 -2.96 -20.32
N HIS A 440 19.35 -1.65 -20.17
CA HIS A 440 20.42 -0.91 -20.85
C HIS A 440 21.78 -1.28 -20.26
N VAL A 441 21.87 -1.33 -18.92
CA VAL A 441 23.10 -1.75 -18.21
C VAL A 441 23.52 -3.16 -18.65
N ARG A 442 22.58 -4.13 -18.70
CA ARG A 442 22.89 -5.50 -19.14
C ARG A 442 23.40 -5.56 -20.59
N LYS A 443 22.88 -4.72 -21.48
CA LYS A 443 23.36 -4.61 -22.86
C LYS A 443 24.80 -4.08 -22.92
N LEU A 444 25.15 -3.09 -22.09
CA LEU A 444 26.52 -2.57 -22.00
C LEU A 444 27.51 -3.65 -21.57
N PHE A 445 27.19 -4.41 -20.52
CA PHE A 445 28.06 -5.50 -20.06
C PHE A 445 28.24 -6.60 -21.13
N ALA A 446 27.17 -6.97 -21.84
CA ALA A 446 27.24 -7.93 -22.95
C ALA A 446 28.05 -7.40 -24.15
N ALA A 447 28.16 -6.08 -24.32
CA ALA A 447 28.95 -5.47 -25.38
C ALA A 447 30.46 -5.42 -25.07
N THR A 448 30.90 -5.69 -23.83
CA THR A 448 32.31 -5.68 -23.45
C THR A 448 33.12 -6.74 -24.20
N LYS A 449 34.42 -6.49 -24.43
CA LYS A 449 35.32 -7.45 -25.09
C LYS A 449 35.40 -8.79 -24.34
N GLN A 450 35.42 -8.73 -23.01
CA GLN A 450 35.46 -9.92 -22.14
C GLN A 450 34.17 -10.76 -22.22
N ALA A 451 33.00 -10.12 -22.31
CA ALA A 451 31.74 -10.83 -22.49
C ALA A 451 31.65 -11.49 -23.87
N ARG A 452 32.05 -10.75 -24.92
CA ARG A 452 32.03 -11.25 -26.31
C ARG A 452 32.96 -12.45 -26.51
N SER A 453 34.17 -12.44 -25.94
CA SER A 453 35.10 -13.58 -26.04
C SER A 453 34.59 -14.85 -25.35
N ARG A 454 33.70 -14.71 -24.36
CA ARG A 454 33.06 -15.82 -23.63
C ARG A 454 31.64 -16.15 -24.14
N HIS A 455 31.21 -15.51 -25.23
CA HIS A 455 29.85 -15.64 -25.79
C HIS A 455 28.73 -15.35 -24.76
N TYR A 456 28.95 -14.39 -23.87
CA TYR A 456 27.96 -13.97 -22.90
C TYR A 456 27.00 -12.93 -23.50
N ASP A 457 25.70 -13.19 -23.38
CA ASP A 457 24.63 -12.29 -23.78
C ASP A 457 24.11 -11.45 -22.60
N ALA A 458 23.19 -10.51 -22.87
CA ALA A 458 22.54 -9.71 -21.83
C ALA A 458 21.72 -10.56 -20.82
N GLY A 459 21.38 -11.80 -21.17
CA GLY A 459 20.74 -12.75 -20.28
C GLY A 459 21.70 -13.28 -19.20
N ARG A 460 23.00 -13.41 -19.50
CA ARG A 460 24.01 -13.76 -18.49
C ARG A 460 24.05 -12.75 -17.33
N PHE A 461 23.86 -11.47 -17.63
CA PHE A 461 23.84 -10.39 -16.64
C PHE A 461 22.47 -10.15 -16.01
N SER A 462 21.47 -11.01 -16.26
CA SER A 462 20.19 -10.96 -15.57
C SER A 462 20.19 -11.90 -14.37
N PHE A 463 19.91 -11.38 -13.18
CA PHE A 463 19.72 -12.20 -11.99
C PHE A 463 18.37 -12.96 -12.00
N ASN A 464 17.46 -12.66 -12.92
CA ASN A 464 16.15 -13.32 -13.05
C ASN A 464 16.19 -14.64 -13.84
N VAL A 465 17.31 -14.96 -14.49
CA VAL A 465 17.47 -16.17 -15.33
C VAL A 465 18.65 -17.01 -14.86
N ALA A 466 18.55 -18.34 -15.02
CA ALA A 466 19.52 -19.31 -14.51
C ALA A 466 20.91 -19.28 -15.19
N LYS A 467 21.24 -18.26 -16.00
CA LYS A 467 22.52 -18.18 -16.73
C LYS A 467 23.67 -17.73 -15.83
N GLY A 468 23.62 -16.49 -15.33
CA GLY A 468 24.72 -15.90 -14.55
C GLY A 468 24.40 -15.65 -13.08
N ARG A 469 23.14 -15.86 -12.66
CA ARG A 469 22.70 -15.68 -11.28
C ARG A 469 23.36 -16.70 -10.33
N CYS A 470 23.38 -16.38 -9.04
CA CYS A 470 23.72 -17.33 -7.99
C CYS A 470 22.62 -18.40 -7.86
N ASP A 471 23.00 -19.68 -7.80
CA ASP A 471 22.05 -20.79 -7.71
C ASP A 471 21.42 -20.93 -6.32
N THR A 472 22.13 -20.55 -5.26
CA THR A 472 21.65 -20.67 -3.87
C THR A 472 20.45 -19.77 -3.59
N CYS A 473 20.57 -18.47 -3.88
CA CYS A 473 19.47 -17.51 -3.69
C CYS A 473 18.64 -17.29 -4.97
N GLN A 474 18.94 -18.04 -6.04
CA GLN A 474 18.29 -17.90 -7.35
C GLN A 474 18.23 -16.44 -7.87
N GLY A 475 19.29 -15.66 -7.59
CA GLY A 475 19.42 -14.26 -8.00
C GLY A 475 18.75 -13.22 -7.10
N GLU A 476 18.11 -13.60 -5.99
CA GLU A 476 17.54 -12.63 -5.05
C GLU A 476 18.60 -11.85 -4.27
N GLY A 477 19.76 -12.48 -4.02
CA GLY A 477 20.84 -11.93 -3.19
C GLY A 477 20.61 -12.12 -1.70
N PHE A 478 19.38 -12.46 -1.30
CA PHE A 478 18.95 -12.65 0.08
C PHE A 478 18.29 -14.02 0.26
N VAL A 479 18.21 -14.47 1.50
CA VAL A 479 17.48 -15.66 1.92
C VAL A 479 16.57 -15.27 3.08
N MET A 480 15.31 -15.68 3.02
CA MET A 480 14.35 -15.45 4.09
C MET A 480 14.66 -16.38 5.26
N VAL A 481 14.82 -15.79 6.45
CA VAL A 481 14.98 -16.50 7.72
C VAL A 481 13.66 -16.41 8.46
N GLU A 482 13.00 -17.55 8.61
CA GLU A 482 11.77 -17.67 9.37
C GLU A 482 12.11 -17.67 10.87
N LEU A 483 11.45 -16.79 11.62
CA LEU A 483 11.59 -16.69 13.08
C LEU A 483 10.31 -17.23 13.72
N LEU A 484 10.44 -18.02 14.79
CA LEU A 484 9.31 -18.73 15.41
C LEU A 484 8.20 -17.81 15.94
N PHE A 485 8.56 -16.66 16.49
CA PHE A 485 7.64 -15.74 17.18
C PHE A 485 7.74 -14.29 16.70
N LEU A 486 8.60 -14.04 15.72
CA LEU A 486 8.86 -12.69 15.19
C LEU A 486 8.63 -12.71 13.68
N PRO A 487 8.33 -11.55 13.07
CA PRO A 487 8.27 -11.44 11.63
C PRO A 487 9.56 -11.97 10.97
N SER A 488 9.41 -12.76 9.92
CA SER A 488 10.55 -13.26 9.13
C SER A 488 11.39 -12.10 8.61
N VAL A 489 12.70 -12.30 8.59
CA VAL A 489 13.68 -11.29 8.13
C VAL A 489 14.47 -11.82 6.95
N TYR A 490 14.96 -10.91 6.09
CA TYR A 490 15.86 -11.27 5.01
C TYR A 490 17.31 -11.11 5.45
N ALA A 491 18.13 -12.14 5.22
CA ALA A 491 19.56 -12.10 5.44
C ALA A 491 20.31 -12.18 4.11
N PRO A 492 21.50 -11.56 3.96
CA PRO A 492 22.33 -11.73 2.78
C PRO A 492 22.62 -13.20 2.50
N CYS A 493 22.62 -13.58 1.21
CA CYS A 493 22.87 -14.96 0.80
C CYS A 493 24.28 -15.41 1.24
N PRO A 494 24.43 -16.59 1.86
CA PRO A 494 25.72 -17.06 2.37
C PRO A 494 26.73 -17.37 1.25
N THR A 495 26.26 -17.63 0.02
CA THR A 495 27.12 -18.01 -1.11
C THR A 495 27.62 -16.82 -1.91
N CYS A 496 26.74 -15.86 -2.21
CA CYS A 496 27.08 -14.72 -3.06
C CYS A 496 27.20 -13.40 -2.29
N HIS A 497 26.92 -13.41 -0.98
CA HIS A 497 27.00 -12.26 -0.08
C HIS A 497 26.23 -11.04 -0.59
N GLY A 498 25.02 -11.26 -1.13
CA GLY A 498 24.19 -10.17 -1.68
C GLY A 498 24.46 -9.81 -3.14
N SER A 499 25.55 -10.29 -3.76
CA SER A 499 25.92 -9.91 -5.13
C SER A 499 24.97 -10.43 -6.21
N ARG A 500 24.12 -11.43 -5.92
CA ARG A 500 23.13 -12.04 -6.85
C ARG A 500 23.70 -12.89 -7.98
N TYR A 501 25.01 -12.86 -8.23
CA TYR A 501 25.65 -13.52 -9.38
C TYR A 501 26.65 -14.59 -8.99
N ASN A 502 26.99 -15.46 -9.94
CA ASN A 502 28.12 -16.37 -9.80
C ASN A 502 29.46 -15.68 -10.13
N ALA A 503 30.56 -16.22 -9.60
CA ALA A 503 31.90 -15.64 -9.73
C ALA A 503 32.30 -15.36 -11.20
N LYS A 504 32.03 -16.31 -12.12
CA LYS A 504 32.35 -16.17 -13.55
C LYS A 504 31.68 -14.96 -14.21
N THR A 505 30.51 -14.55 -13.73
CA THR A 505 29.79 -13.39 -14.26
C THR A 505 30.38 -12.09 -13.69
N LEU A 506 30.82 -12.10 -12.43
CA LEU A 506 31.45 -10.95 -11.77
C LEU A 506 32.86 -10.63 -12.29
N GLU A 507 33.52 -11.57 -12.96
CA GLU A 507 34.79 -11.31 -13.68
C GLU A 507 34.66 -10.30 -14.82
N ILE A 508 33.45 -10.13 -15.39
CA ILE A 508 33.23 -9.19 -16.49
C ILE A 508 33.09 -7.78 -15.93
N LYS A 509 33.95 -6.89 -16.40
CA LYS A 509 33.99 -5.50 -15.95
C LYS A 509 33.63 -4.50 -17.06
N TYR A 510 32.91 -3.46 -16.68
CA TYR A 510 32.72 -2.24 -17.47
C TYR A 510 33.29 -1.08 -16.64
N ARG A 511 34.26 -0.33 -17.20
CA ARG A 511 35.01 0.73 -16.48
C ARG A 511 35.50 0.25 -15.10
N ASP A 512 36.14 -0.92 -15.07
CA ASP A 512 36.66 -1.63 -13.89
C ASP A 512 35.67 -2.09 -12.82
N GLN A 513 34.37 -1.84 -13.02
CA GLN A 513 33.29 -2.24 -12.12
C GLN A 513 32.55 -3.48 -12.66
N SER A 514 32.26 -4.43 -11.77
CA SER A 514 31.40 -5.57 -12.10
C SER A 514 29.92 -5.16 -12.12
N ILE A 515 29.05 -6.05 -12.62
CA ILE A 515 27.60 -5.80 -12.63
C ILE A 515 27.03 -5.65 -11.21
N ALA A 516 27.61 -6.34 -10.21
CA ALA A 516 27.19 -6.22 -8.81
C ALA A 516 27.67 -4.91 -8.18
N ASP A 517 28.85 -4.42 -8.56
CA ASP A 517 29.34 -3.12 -8.09
C ASP A 517 28.44 -1.99 -8.61
N VAL A 518 28.06 -2.04 -9.89
CA VAL A 518 27.10 -1.08 -10.49
C VAL A 518 25.75 -1.14 -9.76
N LEU A 519 25.22 -2.33 -9.45
CA LEU A 519 23.98 -2.45 -8.67
C LEU A 519 24.12 -1.92 -7.24
N SER A 520 25.34 -1.82 -6.70
CA SER A 520 25.60 -1.32 -5.35
C SER A 520 25.82 0.20 -5.31
N MET A 521 25.97 0.86 -6.47
CA MET A 521 26.08 2.32 -6.57
C MET A 521 24.79 3.01 -6.17
N THR A 522 24.92 4.17 -5.54
CA THR A 522 23.79 5.11 -5.40
C THR A 522 23.38 5.66 -6.75
N VAL A 523 22.16 6.18 -6.87
CA VAL A 523 21.68 6.83 -8.09
C VAL A 523 22.59 8.01 -8.48
N ASP A 524 23.05 8.82 -7.52
CA ASP A 524 23.99 9.92 -7.77
C ASP A 524 25.34 9.40 -8.32
N ALA A 525 25.92 8.38 -7.70
CA ALA A 525 27.19 7.80 -8.17
C ALA A 525 27.03 7.15 -9.56
N ALA A 526 25.90 6.50 -9.81
CA ALA A 526 25.59 5.91 -11.11
C ALA A 526 25.40 6.99 -12.19
N TYR A 527 24.81 8.14 -11.84
CA TYR A 527 24.62 9.25 -12.77
C TYR A 527 25.95 9.78 -13.27
N ASP A 528 26.94 9.92 -12.38
CA ASP A 528 28.29 10.32 -12.73
C ASP A 528 29.05 9.20 -13.48
N PHE A 529 28.85 7.94 -13.09
CA PHE A 529 29.51 6.79 -13.73
C PHE A 529 29.09 6.54 -15.19
N PHE A 530 27.83 6.83 -15.52
CA PHE A 530 27.24 6.67 -16.85
C PHE A 530 27.16 8.00 -17.64
N ASP A 531 28.15 8.88 -17.44
CA ASP A 531 28.23 10.19 -18.06
C ASP A 531 28.01 10.22 -19.58
N ASP A 532 28.56 9.23 -20.29
CA ASP A 532 28.51 9.06 -21.76
C ASP A 532 27.25 8.31 -22.26
N GLU A 533 26.45 7.73 -21.37
CA GLU A 533 25.32 6.86 -21.74
C GLU A 533 23.98 7.61 -21.60
N HIS A 534 23.64 8.41 -22.62
CA HIS A 534 22.48 9.32 -22.60
C HIS A 534 21.16 8.70 -22.11
N HIS A 535 20.84 7.47 -22.53
CA HIS A 535 19.61 6.79 -22.14
C HIS A 535 19.58 6.46 -20.64
N ILE A 536 20.70 6.00 -20.08
CA ILE A 536 20.81 5.66 -18.66
C ILE A 536 20.83 6.95 -17.84
N ARG A 537 21.62 7.93 -18.26
CA ARG A 537 21.75 9.22 -17.59
C ARG A 537 20.43 9.96 -17.48
N ARG A 538 19.61 9.98 -18.54
CA ARG A 538 18.27 10.56 -18.51
C ARG A 538 17.36 9.88 -17.49
N ALA A 539 17.37 8.56 -17.43
CA ALA A 539 16.56 7.81 -16.48
C ALA A 539 16.98 8.10 -15.02
N LEU A 540 18.29 8.13 -14.77
CA LEU A 540 18.86 8.47 -13.46
C LEU A 540 18.57 9.93 -13.06
N ASP A 541 18.64 10.87 -14.00
CA ASP A 541 18.34 12.29 -13.75
C ASP A 541 16.94 12.47 -13.17
N ILE A 542 15.95 11.80 -13.76
CA ILE A 542 14.56 11.87 -13.30
C ILE A 542 14.40 11.27 -11.90
N VAL A 543 15.11 10.17 -11.61
CA VAL A 543 15.13 9.58 -10.26
C VAL A 543 15.77 10.53 -9.24
N ARG A 544 16.80 11.29 -9.62
CA ARG A 544 17.40 12.33 -8.77
C ARG A 544 16.47 13.51 -8.56
N GLN A 545 15.76 13.95 -9.60
CA GLN A 545 14.79 15.05 -9.54
C GLN A 545 13.63 14.77 -8.59
N VAL A 546 13.20 13.52 -8.45
CA VAL A 546 12.21 13.10 -7.43
C VAL A 546 12.84 12.87 -6.04
N GLY A 547 14.11 13.19 -5.84
CA GLY A 547 14.78 13.16 -4.53
C GLY A 547 15.33 11.80 -4.11
N LEU A 548 15.51 10.85 -5.02
CA LEU A 548 15.97 9.48 -4.72
C LEU A 548 17.45 9.23 -5.04
N GLY A 549 18.27 10.29 -5.08
CA GLY A 549 19.71 10.21 -5.41
C GLY A 549 20.52 9.27 -4.50
N TYR A 550 20.09 9.10 -3.25
CA TYR A 550 20.75 8.28 -2.24
C TYR A 550 20.50 6.78 -2.36
N LEU A 551 19.43 6.36 -3.05
CA LEU A 551 19.08 4.94 -3.14
C LEU A 551 20.10 4.18 -3.99
N ARG A 552 20.35 2.92 -3.64
CA ARG A 552 21.18 2.04 -4.47
C ARG A 552 20.37 1.44 -5.61
N LEU A 553 20.96 1.31 -6.80
CA LEU A 553 20.27 0.77 -7.99
C LEU A 553 19.66 -0.62 -7.75
N GLY A 554 20.39 -1.48 -7.03
CA GLY A 554 20.01 -2.84 -6.68
C GLY A 554 19.39 -3.00 -5.30
N GLN A 555 19.04 -1.91 -4.61
CA GLN A 555 18.42 -1.96 -3.28
C GLN A 555 17.11 -2.78 -3.35
N PRO A 556 16.94 -3.81 -2.51
CA PRO A 556 15.72 -4.61 -2.47
C PRO A 556 14.47 -3.76 -2.28
N ALA A 557 13.40 -4.07 -3.03
CA ALA A 557 12.11 -3.40 -2.88
C ALA A 557 11.52 -3.52 -1.46
N THR A 558 11.90 -4.57 -0.72
CA THR A 558 11.49 -4.81 0.67
C THR A 558 12.17 -3.89 1.68
N GLU A 559 13.24 -3.21 1.29
CA GLU A 559 13.94 -2.21 2.12
C GLU A 559 13.50 -0.77 1.79
N LEU A 560 12.60 -0.60 0.82
CA LEU A 560 12.13 0.72 0.41
C LEU A 560 10.93 1.15 1.25
N SER A 561 10.88 2.43 1.63
CA SER A 561 9.68 3.01 2.23
C SER A 561 8.53 3.11 1.22
N GLY A 562 7.30 3.29 1.70
CA GLY A 562 6.13 3.51 0.84
C GLY A 562 6.30 4.73 -0.07
N GLY A 563 6.77 5.85 0.50
CA GLY A 563 7.07 7.07 -0.24
C GLY A 563 8.22 6.94 -1.24
N GLU A 564 9.25 6.13 -0.94
CA GLU A 564 10.30 5.79 -1.91
C GLU A 564 9.76 4.98 -3.09
N ALA A 565 8.97 3.94 -2.80
CA ALA A 565 8.32 3.14 -3.82
C ALA A 565 7.41 3.99 -4.74
N GLN A 566 6.64 4.89 -4.16
CA GLN A 566 5.77 5.82 -4.89
C GLN A 566 6.56 6.76 -5.79
N ARG A 567 7.65 7.36 -5.28
CA ARG A 567 8.53 8.24 -6.06
C ARG A 567 9.23 7.50 -7.21
N ILE A 568 9.58 6.22 -7.05
CA ILE A 568 10.11 5.38 -8.15
C ILE A 568 9.06 5.18 -9.25
N LYS A 569 7.79 4.91 -8.89
CA LYS A 569 6.69 4.80 -9.86
C LYS A 569 6.50 6.09 -10.63
N LEU A 570 6.47 7.22 -9.92
CA LEU A 570 6.36 8.54 -10.53
C LEU A 570 7.53 8.82 -11.47
N ALA A 571 8.78 8.56 -11.05
CA ALA A 571 9.95 8.71 -11.90
C ALA A 571 9.87 7.87 -13.18
N THR A 572 9.34 6.65 -13.09
CA THR A 572 9.15 5.76 -14.25
C THR A 572 8.13 6.34 -15.24
N GLU A 573 7.13 7.07 -14.76
CA GLU A 573 6.14 7.74 -15.61
C GLU A 573 6.65 9.06 -16.18
N LEU A 574 7.44 9.82 -15.42
CA LEU A 574 8.12 11.04 -15.88
C LEU A 574 9.13 10.76 -17.00
N GLN A 575 9.70 9.54 -17.05
CA GLN A 575 10.58 9.10 -18.14
C GLN A 575 9.87 9.02 -19.50
N ARG A 576 8.55 8.83 -19.51
CA ARG A 576 7.78 8.65 -20.74
C ARG A 576 7.55 9.98 -21.44
N ILE A 577 7.41 9.93 -22.76
CA ILE A 577 7.09 11.12 -23.57
C ILE A 577 5.70 11.60 -23.18
N GLN A 578 5.63 12.84 -22.71
CA GLN A 578 4.39 13.50 -22.33
C GLN A 578 3.64 13.95 -23.60
N ARG A 579 2.38 13.52 -23.73
CA ARG A 579 1.50 13.87 -24.87
C ARG A 579 0.38 14.83 -24.51
N GLY A 580 0.23 15.17 -23.21
CA GLY A 580 -0.72 16.18 -22.72
C GLY A 580 -2.17 15.71 -22.65
N ASP A 581 -2.41 14.40 -22.62
CA ASP A 581 -3.75 13.77 -22.63
C ASP A 581 -3.87 12.61 -21.62
N SER A 582 -3.00 12.62 -20.60
CA SER A 582 -2.99 11.64 -19.51
C SER A 582 -3.66 12.19 -18.25
N LEU A 583 -4.43 11.35 -17.57
CA LEU A 583 -4.97 11.57 -16.24
C LEU A 583 -4.07 10.86 -15.22
N TYR A 584 -3.40 11.64 -14.37
CA TYR A 584 -2.61 11.15 -13.25
C TYR A 584 -3.45 11.16 -11.98
N VAL A 585 -3.54 10.02 -11.30
CA VAL A 585 -4.21 9.86 -10.01
C VAL A 585 -3.17 9.39 -9.00
N LEU A 586 -2.92 10.21 -7.97
CA LEU A 586 -1.97 9.91 -6.91
C LEU A 586 -2.69 9.85 -5.56
N ASP A 587 -2.39 8.83 -4.77
CA ASP A 587 -2.94 8.66 -3.42
C ASP A 587 -1.88 9.05 -2.39
N GLU A 588 -2.11 10.17 -1.71
CA GLU A 588 -1.24 10.75 -0.68
C GLU A 588 0.25 10.75 -1.05
N PRO A 589 0.65 11.46 -2.12
CA PRO A 589 2.02 11.49 -2.61
C PRO A 589 3.03 12.16 -1.67
N THR A 590 2.58 12.92 -0.69
CA THR A 590 3.45 13.55 0.32
C THR A 590 3.63 12.77 1.62
N THR A 591 2.95 11.64 1.80
CA THR A 591 3.04 10.86 3.04
C THR A 591 4.48 10.41 3.30
N GLY A 592 4.97 10.72 4.51
CA GLY A 592 6.33 10.40 4.94
C GLY A 592 7.43 11.19 4.24
N LEU A 593 7.10 12.33 3.61
CA LEU A 593 8.09 13.22 3.01
C LEU A 593 8.36 14.42 3.91
N HIS A 594 9.65 14.74 4.06
CA HIS A 594 10.06 16.00 4.63
C HIS A 594 9.55 17.17 3.76
N PRO A 595 9.15 18.32 4.34
CA PRO A 595 8.63 19.48 3.60
C PRO A 595 9.47 19.90 2.36
N ALA A 596 10.79 19.85 2.46
CA ALA A 596 11.69 20.15 1.35
C ALA A 596 11.55 19.17 0.16
N ASP A 597 11.22 17.90 0.43
CA ASP A 597 10.97 16.91 -0.61
C ASP A 597 9.57 17.06 -1.20
N VAL A 598 8.61 17.52 -0.41
CA VAL A 598 7.26 17.91 -0.89
C VAL A 598 7.37 19.02 -1.94
N GLU A 599 8.15 20.08 -1.70
CA GLU A 599 8.35 21.16 -2.68
C GLU A 599 8.92 20.64 -4.03
N ARG A 600 9.89 19.72 -3.96
CA ARG A 600 10.47 19.09 -5.16
C ARG A 600 9.44 18.27 -5.91
N LEU A 601 8.64 17.49 -5.19
CA LEU A 601 7.59 16.65 -5.76
C LEU A 601 6.51 17.49 -6.45
N VAL A 602 6.00 18.53 -5.77
CA VAL A 602 5.01 19.46 -6.34
C VAL A 602 5.53 20.09 -7.63
N THR A 603 6.80 20.50 -7.66
CA THR A 603 7.45 21.04 -8.87
C THR A 603 7.39 20.05 -10.04
N GLN A 604 7.58 18.77 -9.80
CA GLN A 604 7.47 17.73 -10.84
C GLN A 604 6.02 17.53 -11.31
N LEU A 605 5.07 17.53 -10.37
CA LEU A 605 3.64 17.41 -10.70
C LEU A 605 3.14 18.61 -11.51
N ASP A 606 3.60 19.82 -11.19
CA ASP A 606 3.35 21.01 -12.00
C ASP A 606 3.91 20.90 -13.40
N GLY A 607 5.09 20.29 -13.57
CA GLY A 607 5.66 19.99 -14.87
C GLY A 607 4.76 19.10 -15.72
N LEU A 608 4.09 18.10 -15.10
CA LEU A 608 3.10 17.26 -15.78
C LEU A 608 1.88 18.06 -16.25
N VAL A 609 1.37 18.96 -15.40
CA VAL A 609 0.23 19.83 -15.75
C VAL A 609 0.62 20.82 -16.86
N ALA A 610 1.82 21.40 -16.79
CA ALA A 610 2.34 22.30 -17.82
C ALA A 610 2.49 21.60 -19.18
N ALA A 611 2.79 20.29 -19.19
CA ALA A 611 2.81 19.47 -20.40
C ALA A 611 1.40 19.14 -20.96
N GLY A 612 0.34 19.62 -20.31
CA GLY A 612 -1.06 19.47 -20.74
C GLY A 612 -1.82 18.34 -20.05
N ASN A 613 -1.20 17.59 -19.15
CA ASN A 613 -1.86 16.50 -18.44
C ASN A 613 -2.78 17.01 -17.32
N THR A 614 -3.63 16.13 -16.78
CA THR A 614 -4.42 16.39 -15.58
C THR A 614 -3.82 15.64 -14.41
N VAL A 615 -3.68 16.28 -13.25
CA VAL A 615 -3.16 15.65 -12.03
C VAL A 615 -4.22 15.77 -10.93
N ILE A 616 -4.68 14.64 -10.41
CA ILE A 616 -5.59 14.54 -9.26
C ILE A 616 -4.84 13.85 -8.14
N VAL A 617 -4.74 14.52 -6.99
CA VAL A 617 -4.06 13.99 -5.80
C VAL A 617 -5.04 13.90 -4.64
N VAL A 618 -5.04 12.78 -3.91
CA VAL A 618 -5.61 12.74 -2.56
C VAL A 618 -4.56 13.29 -1.62
N GLU A 619 -4.87 14.35 -0.88
CA GLU A 619 -3.86 15.05 -0.09
C GLU A 619 -4.39 15.56 1.25
N HIS A 620 -3.46 15.64 2.18
CA HIS A 620 -3.68 16.08 3.56
C HIS A 620 -2.76 17.24 3.95
N ASP A 621 -1.63 17.40 3.24
CA ASP A 621 -0.70 18.50 3.47
C ASP A 621 -1.26 19.81 2.91
N MET A 622 -1.54 20.77 3.80
CA MET A 622 -2.11 22.07 3.41
C MET A 622 -1.21 22.87 2.47
N ARG A 623 0.10 22.61 2.45
CA ARG A 623 1.04 23.24 1.49
C ARG A 623 0.73 22.83 0.06
N VAL A 624 0.46 21.54 -0.15
CA VAL A 624 0.09 21.00 -1.47
C VAL A 624 -1.32 21.40 -1.83
N VAL A 625 -2.25 21.30 -0.87
CA VAL A 625 -3.66 21.66 -1.08
C VAL A 625 -3.80 23.15 -1.45
N ALA A 626 -3.07 24.04 -0.77
CA ALA A 626 -3.06 25.48 -1.08
C ALA A 626 -2.34 25.81 -2.39
N GLY A 627 -1.35 25.00 -2.80
CA GLY A 627 -0.61 25.18 -4.05
C GLY A 627 -1.34 24.64 -5.30
N GLY A 628 -2.43 23.89 -5.13
CA GLY A 628 -3.22 23.33 -6.22
C GLY A 628 -4.09 24.37 -6.95
N ASP A 629 -4.56 24.01 -8.15
CA ASP A 629 -5.44 24.86 -8.95
C ASP A 629 -6.92 24.74 -8.51
N TRP A 630 -7.31 23.55 -8.04
CA TRP A 630 -8.67 23.24 -7.62
C TRP A 630 -8.68 22.31 -6.41
N ILE A 631 -9.67 22.47 -5.52
CA ILE A 631 -9.88 21.60 -4.37
C ILE A 631 -11.29 21.01 -4.45
N ILE A 632 -11.40 19.72 -4.14
CA ILE A 632 -12.67 19.05 -3.84
C ILE A 632 -12.57 18.49 -2.42
N ASP A 633 -13.36 19.04 -1.49
CA ASP A 633 -13.40 18.60 -0.11
C ASP A 633 -14.54 17.59 0.11
N ILE A 634 -14.20 16.43 0.67
CA ILE A 634 -15.11 15.32 0.94
C ILE A 634 -15.41 15.26 2.44
N GLY A 635 -16.68 15.31 2.81
CA GLY A 635 -17.10 15.34 4.21
C GLY A 635 -18.62 15.30 4.38
N PRO A 636 -19.18 15.94 5.43
CA PRO A 636 -18.52 16.75 6.48
C PRO A 636 -17.82 15.93 7.59
N GLY A 637 -18.04 14.62 7.66
CA GLY A 637 -17.44 13.71 8.63
C GLY A 637 -16.85 12.45 7.99
N ALA A 638 -16.66 11.41 8.81
CA ALA A 638 -16.16 10.11 8.39
C ALA A 638 -17.28 9.05 8.38
N GLY A 639 -17.11 7.98 7.60
CA GLY A 639 -18.07 6.88 7.53
C GLY A 639 -19.44 7.35 7.04
N GLU A 640 -20.49 7.08 7.82
CA GLU A 640 -21.88 7.44 7.49
C GLU A 640 -22.14 8.96 7.41
N GLU A 641 -21.31 9.77 8.08
CA GLU A 641 -21.37 11.24 8.06
C GLU A 641 -20.52 11.85 6.93
N GLY A 642 -19.83 11.01 6.15
CA GLY A 642 -19.02 11.41 5.00
C GLY A 642 -19.72 11.17 3.66
N GLY A 643 -18.90 11.08 2.61
CA GLY A 643 -19.30 10.66 1.28
C GLY A 643 -19.99 11.73 0.44
N ARG A 644 -19.90 13.00 0.84
CA ARG A 644 -20.46 14.15 0.11
C ARG A 644 -19.35 15.13 -0.24
N VAL A 645 -19.51 15.81 -1.37
CA VAL A 645 -18.70 17.01 -1.69
C VAL A 645 -19.26 18.17 -0.87
N VAL A 646 -18.50 18.65 0.11
CA VAL A 646 -18.91 19.78 0.98
C VAL A 646 -18.41 21.13 0.45
N ALA A 647 -17.33 21.12 -0.34
CA ALA A 647 -16.84 22.29 -1.04
C ALA A 647 -16.09 21.85 -2.31
N SER A 648 -16.21 22.64 -3.37
CA SER A 648 -15.45 22.46 -4.62
C SER A 648 -15.16 23.82 -5.22
N GLY A 649 -13.89 24.12 -5.51
CA GLY A 649 -13.48 25.46 -5.95
C GLY A 649 -11.97 25.66 -5.90
N PRO A 650 -11.48 26.83 -6.35
CA PRO A 650 -10.11 27.26 -6.10
C PRO A 650 -9.83 27.35 -4.58
N PRO A 651 -8.56 27.26 -4.14
CA PRO A 651 -8.20 27.25 -2.72
C PRO A 651 -8.82 28.40 -1.89
N SER A 652 -8.79 29.62 -2.44
CA SER A 652 -9.35 30.80 -1.79
C SER A 652 -10.86 30.74 -1.56
N GLN A 653 -11.60 29.99 -2.38
CA GLN A 653 -13.04 29.79 -2.24
C GLN A 653 -13.34 28.71 -1.20
N VAL A 654 -12.63 27.57 -1.27
CA VAL A 654 -12.83 26.46 -0.33
C VAL A 654 -12.45 26.85 1.09
N ALA A 655 -11.44 27.71 1.28
CA ALA A 655 -11.06 28.25 2.59
C ALA A 655 -12.18 29.03 3.31
N ARG A 656 -13.25 29.42 2.61
CA ARG A 656 -14.41 30.14 3.17
C ARG A 656 -15.64 29.26 3.39
N ALA A 657 -15.56 27.98 3.04
CA ALA A 657 -16.69 27.06 3.15
C ALA A 657 -16.95 26.68 4.62
N THR A 658 -18.18 26.89 5.09
CA THR A 658 -18.54 26.68 6.51
C THR A 658 -18.73 25.21 6.88
N GLU A 659 -19.13 24.37 5.93
CA GLU A 659 -19.33 22.93 6.15
C GLU A 659 -18.03 22.12 6.04
N SER A 660 -16.99 22.72 5.44
CA SER A 660 -15.68 22.10 5.24
C SER A 660 -14.90 22.05 6.55
N ARG A 661 -14.40 20.86 6.88
CA ARG A 661 -13.48 20.68 8.02
C ARG A 661 -12.04 21.05 7.67
N THR A 662 -11.71 21.12 6.37
CA THR A 662 -10.41 21.58 5.88
C THR A 662 -10.31 23.10 5.83
N ALA A 663 -11.43 23.80 5.58
CA ALA A 663 -11.43 25.26 5.37
C ALA A 663 -10.70 26.09 6.44
N PRO A 664 -10.85 25.84 7.77
CA PRO A 664 -10.13 26.62 8.78
C PRO A 664 -8.62 26.49 8.69
N TYR A 665 -8.12 25.28 8.39
CA TYR A 665 -6.69 25.00 8.26
C TYR A 665 -6.13 25.62 6.98
N LEU A 666 -6.88 25.49 5.88
CA LEU A 666 -6.54 26.14 4.61
C LEU A 666 -6.54 27.67 4.76
N ALA A 667 -7.50 28.25 5.48
CA ALA A 667 -7.57 29.69 5.71
C ALA A 667 -6.39 30.22 6.53
N ARG A 668 -5.98 29.49 7.59
CA ARG A 668 -4.78 29.80 8.39
C ARG A 668 -3.50 29.68 7.56
N PHE A 669 -3.45 28.73 6.64
CA PHE A 669 -2.31 28.55 5.75
C PHE A 669 -2.22 29.66 4.68
N LEU A 670 -3.34 30.04 4.08
CA LEU A 670 -3.42 31.11 3.07
C LEU A 670 -3.22 32.52 3.66
N ASN A 671 -3.65 32.72 4.91
CA ASN A 671 -3.50 33.97 5.65
C ASN A 671 -2.87 33.64 7.02
N PRO A 672 -1.55 33.41 7.09
CA PRO A 672 -0.90 33.20 8.36
C PRO A 672 -1.14 34.42 9.25
N PRO A 673 -1.54 34.24 10.53
CA PRO A 673 -1.64 35.37 11.44
C PRO A 673 -0.27 36.07 11.52
N ASP A 674 -0.26 37.41 11.55
CA ASP A 674 0.98 38.16 11.80
C ASP A 674 1.69 37.54 13.02
N SER A 675 2.93 37.12 12.82
CA SER A 675 3.77 36.51 13.86
C SER A 675 3.64 37.29 15.17
N PRO A 676 3.56 36.65 16.35
CA PRO A 676 3.63 37.38 17.60
C PRO A 676 4.97 38.10 17.62
N THR A 677 4.93 39.41 17.41
CA THR A 677 6.04 40.30 17.71
C THR A 677 6.55 39.93 19.08
N THR A 678 7.86 39.81 19.22
CA THR A 678 8.61 39.64 20.46
C THR A 678 8.29 40.75 21.46
N GLY A 679 7.10 40.71 22.03
CA GLY A 679 6.64 41.48 23.16
C GLY A 679 6.70 40.56 24.36
N SER A 680 7.55 40.90 25.32
CA SER A 680 7.65 40.26 26.61
C SER A 680 6.26 40.03 27.23
N MET A 681 5.76 38.79 27.19
CA MET A 681 4.68 38.40 28.08
C MET A 681 5.28 38.30 29.49
N SER A 682 5.03 39.35 30.27
CA SER A 682 5.31 39.41 31.70
C SER A 682 4.66 38.23 32.42
N SER A 683 5.42 37.58 33.29
CA SER A 683 5.12 36.35 34.03
C SER A 683 4.01 36.47 35.10
N ALA A 684 2.92 37.21 34.85
CA ALA A 684 1.99 37.62 35.91
C ALA A 684 0.53 37.12 35.81
N GLU A 685 0.10 36.40 34.76
CA GLU A 685 -1.32 36.03 34.60
C GLU A 685 -1.64 34.52 34.62
N LEU A 686 -0.83 33.71 35.31
CA LEU A 686 -1.04 32.25 35.41
C LEU A 686 -1.42 31.74 36.82
N LEU A 687 -1.87 32.61 37.73
CA LEU A 687 -2.25 32.23 39.10
C LEU A 687 -3.47 33.00 39.63
N VAL A 688 -4.67 32.79 39.07
CA VAL A 688 -5.92 32.95 39.83
C VAL A 688 -6.98 32.00 39.24
N GLY A 689 -7.33 30.94 39.97
CA GLY A 689 -8.41 30.06 39.56
C GLY A 689 -8.56 28.75 40.33
N THR A 690 -8.11 28.68 41.58
CA THR A 690 -8.44 27.60 42.52
C THR A 690 -9.10 28.18 43.76
N THR A 691 -10.42 28.13 43.79
CA THR A 691 -11.25 27.91 44.98
C THR A 691 -12.56 27.29 44.56
#